data_AF-A0A835G7Z3-F1
#
_entry.id   AF-A0A835G7Z3-F1
#
_cell.length_a   1.000
_cell.length_b   1.000
_cell.length_c   1.000
_cell.angle_alpha   90.00
_cell.angle_beta   90.00
_cell.angle_gamma   90.00
#
_symmetry.space_group_name_H-M   'P 1'
#
loop_
_entity.id
_entity.type
_entity.pdbx_description
1 polymer ?
#
loop_
_entity_poly.entity_id
_entity_poly.type
_entity_poly.pdbx_seq_one_letter_code
_entity_poly.pdbx_strand_id
1 'polypeptide(L)'
;APVASFAAFHNTNCPQGFLYFNAKVTYSAPVASFAAFHNTNCPQGFLYFNAKVTYSAPVASFAAFHNTNCPQGFLYFNAKVTYSAPVASFAAFHNTNCPQGFLYFNAKVTYSAPVASFAAFHNTNCPQGFLYFNAKVTYSAPVASFAAFHNTNCPQGFLYFNAKVTYSAPVASFAAFHNTNCPQGFLYFNAKVTYSAPVASFAAFHNTNCPQGFLYFNAKVTYSAPVASFAAFHNTNCPQGFLYFNAKVTYSAPVASFAAFHNTNCPQGFLYFNAKVTYSAPVASFAAFHNTNCPQGFLYFNAKVTYSAPVASFAAFHNTNCPQGFLYFNAKVTYSAPVASFAAFHNTNCPQGFLYFNAKVTYSAPVASFAAFHNTNCPQGFLYFNAKVTYSAPVASFAAFHNTNCPQGFLYFNAKVTYSAPVASFAAFHNTNCPQGFLYFNAKVTYSAPVASFAAFHNTNCPQGFLYFNAKVTYSAPVASFAAFHNTNCPQGFLYFNAKSSLRISALPTHLSYDAAWPVRKVPLRVTPHFVTFHLESKTYCLVASTSTPTTSYYKFNGEDKEKSSDNKGDRFPYPHQEKFFVTLFSPVSWEIIPNTRIELDDWEHVTCLKNVSLSYEGTRSGLRGYIAIGTNYNYSEDITSRGRIIIYDIIDVVPEPGQPLTKNRFKELYAKEQKGPVTALTQVLGYLISAVGQKLKDNDLVGVAFIDTQIYVHKMLSVKNLVLVADVYKSISLLRYQAQHRTLSLVSRDLRSAQIYDMEFMVDNTTLGFLVSEAEGNLALFMYQPQARESYGGQRLIRKSDYHLGQQVNAMFRINARPDPNSNHRRHVTMFTTLDGGVGYVLPITEKMYRRLLMLQNVMNNYCCHVAGLNPRAYRTYKSSRRSVGGGPARGMLDGDLVAQYSTMPNAEKLDIAKKIGTKVEEIMSDLYEIDRLTAHF
;
A
#
# COMPACT_ATOMS: atom_id res chain seq x y z
N ALA A 1 70.30 -28.99 9.71
CA ALA A 1 70.69 -27.58 9.49
C ALA A 1 69.65 -26.91 8.59
N PRO A 2 69.28 -25.64 8.81
CA PRO A 2 68.46 -24.90 7.84
C PRO A 2 69.16 -24.88 6.48
N VAL A 3 68.43 -25.21 5.41
CA VAL A 3 68.96 -25.09 4.05
C VAL A 3 68.98 -23.59 3.70
N ALA A 4 70.16 -23.00 3.55
CA ALA A 4 70.35 -21.55 3.39
C ALA A 4 69.69 -21.00 2.12
N SER A 5 69.62 -21.81 1.05
CA SER A 5 68.91 -21.52 -0.19
C SER A 5 68.68 -22.82 -0.96
N PHE A 6 67.46 -23.11 -1.41
CA PHE A 6 67.16 -24.36 -2.11
C PHE A 6 67.57 -24.33 -3.59
N ALA A 7 67.42 -23.21 -4.32
CA ALA A 7 68.06 -22.98 -5.64
C ALA A 7 67.91 -21.53 -6.17
N ALA A 8 68.85 -21.04 -6.98
CA ALA A 8 68.70 -19.80 -7.75
C ALA A 8 68.88 -20.10 -9.25
N PHE A 9 67.87 -19.77 -10.05
CA PHE A 9 67.76 -20.08 -11.47
C PHE A 9 67.78 -18.80 -12.29
N HIS A 10 68.84 -18.57 -13.06
CA HIS A 10 69.03 -17.37 -13.87
C HIS A 10 69.25 -17.75 -15.33
N ASN A 11 68.37 -17.31 -16.23
CA ASN A 11 68.51 -17.45 -17.67
C ASN A 11 68.61 -16.06 -18.33
N THR A 12 69.59 -15.89 -19.20
CA THR A 12 69.79 -14.67 -19.99
C THR A 12 70.02 -15.05 -21.45
N ASN A 13 69.28 -14.46 -22.38
CA ASN A 13 69.37 -14.73 -23.82
C ASN A 13 69.14 -16.21 -24.20
N CYS A 14 68.21 -16.90 -23.52
CA CYS A 14 67.91 -18.30 -23.80
C CYS A 14 66.70 -18.44 -24.74
N PRO A 15 66.75 -19.31 -25.77
CA PRO A 15 65.62 -19.51 -26.69
C PRO A 15 64.42 -20.20 -26.03
N GLN A 16 64.66 -21.01 -24.99
CA GLN A 16 63.65 -21.64 -24.16
C GLN A 16 63.69 -21.07 -22.74
N GLY A 17 62.50 -21.06 -22.12
CA GLY A 17 62.28 -20.62 -20.76
C GLY A 17 62.55 -21.71 -19.72
N PHE A 18 62.10 -21.47 -18.48
CA PHE A 18 62.10 -22.49 -17.44
C PHE A 18 60.80 -23.33 -17.50
N LEU A 19 60.91 -24.65 -17.38
CA LEU A 19 59.78 -25.56 -17.16
C LEU A 19 59.98 -26.27 -15.82
N TYR A 20 59.07 -26.05 -14.88
CA TYR A 20 59.10 -26.66 -13.56
C TYR A 20 57.79 -27.39 -13.30
N PHE A 21 57.84 -28.73 -13.28
CA PHE A 21 56.67 -29.59 -13.12
C PHE A 21 56.85 -30.55 -11.94
N ASN A 22 55.93 -30.53 -10.98
CA ASN A 22 55.88 -31.54 -9.93
C ASN A 22 54.49 -32.18 -9.81
N ALA A 23 54.47 -33.52 -9.69
CA ALA A 23 53.26 -34.26 -9.37
C ALA A 23 52.89 -34.17 -7.87
N LYS A 24 53.85 -34.40 -6.96
CA LYS A 24 53.61 -34.37 -5.50
C LYS A 24 54.87 -34.02 -4.74
N VAL A 25 54.84 -32.95 -3.92
CA VAL A 25 55.99 -32.53 -3.09
C VAL A 25 55.55 -32.23 -1.66
N THR A 26 56.37 -32.58 -0.67
CA THR A 26 56.16 -32.25 0.74
C THR A 26 57.45 -31.69 1.34
N TYR A 27 57.38 -30.49 1.93
CA TYR A 27 58.51 -29.82 2.57
C TYR A 27 58.39 -29.91 4.09
N SER A 28 59.26 -30.71 4.72
CA SER A 28 59.20 -31.03 6.15
C SER A 28 60.31 -30.40 7.01
N ALA A 29 61.24 -29.63 6.42
CA ALA A 29 62.31 -28.93 7.13
C ALA A 29 62.25 -27.41 6.88
N PRO A 30 62.71 -26.55 7.82
CA PRO A 30 62.70 -25.10 7.64
C PRO A 30 63.54 -24.65 6.42
N VAL A 31 63.01 -23.72 5.64
CA VAL A 31 63.66 -23.19 4.42
C VAL A 31 63.87 -21.68 4.56
N ALA A 32 65.13 -21.23 4.46
CA ALA A 32 65.46 -19.81 4.54
C ALA A 32 65.08 -19.05 3.25
N SER A 33 65.45 -19.56 2.08
CA SER A 33 64.96 -19.09 0.78
C SER A 33 64.71 -20.29 -0.14
N PHE A 34 63.51 -20.42 -0.73
CA PHE A 34 63.20 -21.58 -1.56
C PHE A 34 63.70 -21.42 -3.00
N ALA A 35 63.29 -20.41 -3.77
CA ALA A 35 63.86 -20.21 -5.10
C ALA A 35 63.79 -18.78 -5.68
N ALA A 36 64.80 -18.37 -6.44
CA ALA A 36 64.75 -17.16 -7.27
C ALA A 36 64.84 -17.57 -8.74
N PHE A 37 63.85 -17.21 -9.55
CA PHE A 37 63.74 -17.49 -10.98
C PHE A 37 63.82 -16.17 -11.74
N HIS A 38 64.93 -15.93 -12.45
CA HIS A 38 65.14 -14.73 -13.25
C HIS A 38 65.33 -15.09 -14.72
N ASN A 39 64.49 -14.55 -15.60
CA ASN A 39 64.65 -14.62 -17.05
C ASN A 39 64.85 -13.22 -17.63
N THR A 40 65.85 -13.07 -18.49
CA THR A 40 66.09 -11.85 -19.27
C THR A 40 66.26 -12.21 -20.73
N ASN A 41 65.47 -11.60 -21.63
CA ASN A 41 65.50 -11.86 -23.08
C ASN A 41 65.23 -13.34 -23.46
N CYS A 42 64.32 -14.02 -22.75
CA CYS A 42 63.93 -15.40 -23.05
C CYS A 42 62.52 -15.45 -23.67
N PRO A 43 62.34 -15.83 -24.97
CA PRO A 43 61.04 -15.76 -25.66
C PRO A 43 59.89 -16.51 -24.97
N GLN A 44 60.16 -17.71 -24.47
CA GLN A 44 59.17 -18.63 -23.89
C GLN A 44 58.90 -18.42 -22.39
N GLY A 45 59.69 -17.58 -21.70
CA GLY A 45 59.41 -17.19 -20.32
C GLY A 45 59.46 -18.34 -19.29
N PHE A 46 58.37 -18.58 -18.55
CA PHE A 46 58.35 -19.59 -17.48
C PHE A 46 57.02 -20.34 -17.36
N LEU A 47 57.08 -21.66 -17.18
CA LEU A 47 55.95 -22.53 -16.85
C LEU A 47 56.19 -23.26 -15.53
N TYR A 48 55.35 -22.99 -14.52
CA TYR A 48 55.36 -23.63 -13.21
C TYR A 48 54.07 -24.38 -12.96
N PHE A 49 54.16 -25.68 -12.77
CA PHE A 49 53.01 -26.54 -12.53
C PHE A 49 53.24 -27.43 -11.32
N ASN A 50 52.35 -27.36 -10.33
CA ASN A 50 52.26 -28.39 -9.30
C ASN A 50 50.87 -29.02 -9.23
N ALA A 51 50.81 -30.35 -9.23
CA ALA A 51 49.55 -31.06 -8.96
C ALA A 51 49.22 -31.09 -7.46
N LYS A 52 50.18 -31.40 -6.57
CA LYS A 52 49.96 -31.41 -5.11
C LYS A 52 51.20 -31.00 -4.32
N VAL A 53 51.10 -29.95 -3.50
CA VAL A 53 52.21 -29.50 -2.63
C VAL A 53 51.75 -29.31 -1.19
N THR A 54 52.57 -29.73 -0.24
CA THR A 54 52.34 -29.51 1.21
C THR A 54 53.59 -28.93 1.88
N TYR A 55 53.45 -27.79 2.55
CA TYR A 55 54.52 -27.18 3.35
C TYR A 55 54.21 -27.43 4.83
N SER A 56 54.98 -28.30 5.48
CA SER A 56 54.80 -28.67 6.89
C SER A 56 55.87 -28.10 7.82
N ALA A 57 56.84 -27.32 7.31
CA ALA A 57 57.83 -26.59 8.10
C ALA A 57 57.92 -25.10 7.69
N PRO A 58 58.44 -24.22 8.57
CA PRO A 58 58.47 -22.77 8.32
C PRO A 58 59.29 -22.37 7.08
N VAL A 59 58.79 -21.39 6.32
CA VAL A 59 59.47 -20.85 5.13
C VAL A 59 59.68 -19.34 5.31
N ALA A 60 60.93 -18.88 5.32
CA ALA A 60 61.23 -17.45 5.50
C ALA A 60 61.00 -16.64 4.21
N SER A 61 61.47 -17.12 3.06
CA SER A 61 61.13 -16.57 1.73
C SER A 61 60.88 -17.71 0.75
N PHE A 62 59.69 -17.76 0.14
CA PHE A 62 59.38 -18.85 -0.78
C PHE A 62 59.94 -18.61 -2.19
N ALA A 63 59.43 -17.67 -3.00
CA ALA A 63 60.04 -17.48 -4.32
C ALA A 63 59.96 -16.08 -4.94
N ALA A 64 60.98 -15.71 -5.70
CA ALA A 64 60.97 -14.53 -6.58
C ALA A 64 60.96 -14.98 -8.05
N PHE A 65 60.05 -14.44 -8.85
CA PHE A 65 59.90 -14.73 -10.28
C PHE A 65 60.02 -13.41 -11.05
N HIS A 66 61.12 -13.20 -11.76
CA HIS A 66 61.36 -12.00 -12.56
C HIS A 66 61.51 -12.36 -14.03
N ASN A 67 60.70 -11.77 -14.90
CA ASN A 67 60.94 -11.78 -16.34
C ASN A 67 61.17 -10.36 -16.86
N THR A 68 62.20 -10.19 -17.69
CA THR A 68 62.47 -8.94 -18.40
C THR A 68 62.62 -9.25 -19.89
N ASN A 69 61.87 -8.55 -20.75
CA ASN A 69 61.87 -8.76 -22.21
C ASN A 69 61.53 -10.21 -22.63
N CYS A 70 60.56 -10.83 -21.97
CA CYS A 70 60.08 -12.19 -22.28
C CYS A 70 58.67 -12.14 -22.91
N PRO A 71 58.52 -12.28 -24.25
CA PRO A 71 57.24 -12.28 -24.97
C PRO A 71 56.10 -13.08 -24.32
N GLN A 72 56.35 -14.33 -23.91
CA GLN A 72 55.32 -15.22 -23.32
C GLN A 72 55.12 -15.06 -21.81
N GLY A 73 56.02 -14.34 -21.12
CA GLY A 73 55.88 -14.06 -19.68
C GLY A 73 55.88 -15.30 -18.78
N PHE A 74 54.93 -15.45 -17.84
CA PHE A 74 54.85 -16.67 -17.02
C PHE A 74 53.45 -17.28 -16.84
N LEU A 75 53.41 -18.61 -16.73
CA LEU A 75 52.25 -19.41 -16.36
C LEU A 75 52.53 -20.15 -15.04
N TYR A 76 51.77 -19.82 -14.00
CA TYR A 76 51.87 -20.42 -12.68
C TYR A 76 50.57 -21.14 -12.34
N PHE A 77 50.62 -22.47 -12.22
CA PHE A 77 49.47 -23.32 -11.98
C PHE A 77 49.68 -24.23 -10.77
N ASN A 78 48.77 -24.18 -9.80
CA ASN A 78 48.66 -25.25 -8.80
C ASN A 78 47.26 -25.88 -8.77
N ALA A 79 47.19 -27.22 -8.82
CA ALA A 79 45.93 -27.92 -8.59
C ALA A 79 45.56 -27.98 -7.10
N LYS A 80 46.51 -28.34 -6.21
CA LYS A 80 46.27 -28.38 -4.76
C LYS A 80 47.50 -27.99 -3.94
N VAL A 81 47.38 -26.95 -3.12
CA VAL A 81 48.45 -26.54 -2.19
C VAL A 81 47.93 -26.44 -0.76
N THR A 82 48.75 -26.86 0.21
CA THR A 82 48.44 -26.75 1.63
C THR A 82 49.65 -26.22 2.39
N TYR A 83 49.49 -25.11 3.09
CA TYR A 83 50.49 -24.53 3.99
C TYR A 83 50.09 -24.83 5.43
N SER A 84 50.80 -25.76 6.06
CA SER A 84 50.56 -26.20 7.44
C SER A 84 51.56 -25.61 8.44
N ALA A 85 52.55 -24.84 7.99
CA ALA A 85 53.53 -24.14 8.82
C ALA A 85 53.69 -22.67 8.40
N PRO A 86 54.21 -21.79 9.28
CA PRO A 86 54.28 -20.36 9.02
C PRO A 86 55.13 -19.98 7.79
N VAL A 87 54.67 -18.98 7.03
CA VAL A 87 55.39 -18.42 5.88
C VAL A 87 55.64 -16.93 6.09
N ALA A 88 56.89 -16.47 6.14
CA ALA A 88 57.18 -15.05 6.36
C ALA A 88 57.00 -14.21 5.08
N SER A 89 57.53 -14.65 3.94
CA SER A 89 57.26 -14.05 2.62
C SER A 89 57.00 -15.15 1.60
N PHE A 90 55.83 -15.13 0.94
CA PHE A 90 55.49 -16.18 -0.01
C PHE A 90 56.06 -15.92 -1.41
N ALA A 91 55.61 -14.94 -2.19
CA ALA A 91 56.21 -14.74 -3.52
C ALA A 91 56.20 -13.33 -4.09
N ALA A 92 57.22 -13.01 -4.88
CA ALA A 92 57.29 -11.80 -5.69
C ALA A 92 57.29 -12.17 -7.17
N PHE A 93 56.38 -11.61 -7.95
CA PHE A 93 56.22 -11.82 -9.38
C PHE A 93 56.39 -10.48 -10.09
N HIS A 94 57.44 -10.33 -10.90
CA HIS A 94 57.70 -9.11 -11.67
C HIS A 94 57.85 -9.44 -13.15
N ASN A 95 57.08 -8.79 -14.01
CA ASN A 95 57.34 -8.77 -15.44
C ASN A 95 57.60 -7.34 -15.93
N THR A 96 58.64 -7.18 -16.74
CA THR A 96 58.96 -5.92 -17.41
C THR A 96 59.10 -6.17 -18.91
N ASN A 97 58.38 -5.42 -19.74
CA ASN A 97 58.38 -5.56 -21.21
C ASN A 97 57.99 -6.98 -21.69
N CYS A 98 56.95 -7.57 -21.09
CA CYS A 98 56.44 -8.89 -21.44
C CYS A 98 55.05 -8.79 -22.10
N PRO A 99 54.92 -8.81 -23.44
CA PRO A 99 53.65 -8.72 -24.18
C PRO A 99 52.47 -9.52 -23.60
N GLN A 100 52.66 -10.81 -23.30
CA GLN A 100 51.60 -11.70 -22.77
C GLN A 100 51.41 -11.61 -21.24
N GLY A 101 52.34 -10.96 -20.53
CA GLY A 101 52.24 -10.78 -19.08
C GLY A 101 52.24 -12.09 -18.28
N PHE A 102 51.23 -12.36 -17.44
CA PHE A 102 51.19 -13.64 -16.73
C PHE A 102 49.80 -14.19 -16.41
N LEU A 103 49.76 -15.52 -16.25
CA LEU A 103 48.60 -16.27 -15.77
C LEU A 103 48.93 -16.98 -14.46
N TYR A 104 48.22 -16.62 -13.40
CA TYR A 104 48.31 -17.24 -12.09
C TYR A 104 47.00 -17.97 -11.77
N PHE A 105 47.06 -19.29 -11.64
CA PHE A 105 45.89 -20.14 -11.43
C PHE A 105 46.09 -21.08 -10.24
N ASN A 106 45.16 -21.05 -9.27
CA ASN A 106 45.04 -22.14 -8.30
C ASN A 106 43.64 -22.77 -8.31
N ALA A 107 43.57 -24.10 -8.40
CA ALA A 107 42.30 -24.80 -8.23
C ALA A 107 41.90 -24.89 -6.73
N LYS A 108 42.82 -25.27 -5.85
CA LYS A 108 42.54 -25.35 -4.40
C LYS A 108 43.75 -24.99 -3.55
N VAL A 109 43.62 -23.98 -2.71
CA VAL A 109 44.65 -23.58 -1.74
C VAL A 109 44.09 -23.54 -0.33
N THR A 110 44.86 -24.01 0.65
CA THR A 110 44.50 -23.95 2.06
C THR A 110 45.69 -23.48 2.89
N TYR A 111 45.50 -22.38 3.62
CA TYR A 111 46.47 -21.83 4.57
C TYR A 111 46.00 -22.20 5.97
N SER A 112 46.67 -23.15 6.59
CA SER A 112 46.38 -23.63 7.95
C SER A 112 47.34 -23.06 9.00
N ALA A 113 48.36 -22.32 8.59
CA ALA A 113 49.31 -21.63 9.47
C ALA A 113 49.53 -20.16 9.05
N PRO A 114 50.05 -19.30 9.96
CA PRO A 114 50.15 -17.87 9.71
C PRO A 114 51.03 -17.49 8.51
N VAL A 115 50.61 -16.48 7.74
CA VAL A 115 51.38 -15.91 6.63
C VAL A 115 51.64 -14.42 6.89
N ALA A 116 52.90 -14.00 6.96
CA ALA A 116 53.23 -12.60 7.24
C ALA A 116 53.08 -11.71 6.00
N SER A 117 53.60 -12.12 4.85
CA SER A 117 53.38 -11.46 3.55
C SER A 117 53.13 -12.52 2.47
N PHE A 118 51.97 -12.46 1.80
CA PHE A 118 51.62 -13.47 0.80
C PHE A 118 52.23 -13.18 -0.58
N ALA A 119 51.83 -12.15 -1.34
CA ALA A 119 52.46 -11.95 -2.65
C ALA A 119 52.48 -10.52 -3.19
N ALA A 120 53.51 -10.21 -3.97
CA ALA A 120 53.60 -8.98 -4.75
C ALA A 120 53.62 -9.30 -6.24
N PHE A 121 52.74 -8.71 -7.01
CA PHE A 121 52.60 -8.88 -8.46
C PHE A 121 52.79 -7.53 -9.14
N HIS A 122 53.78 -7.43 -10.02
CA HIS A 122 54.13 -6.20 -10.71
C HIS A 122 54.28 -6.46 -12.21
N ASN A 123 53.55 -5.71 -13.03
CA ASN A 123 53.81 -5.64 -14.46
C ASN A 123 54.13 -4.21 -14.89
N THR A 124 55.18 -4.05 -15.69
CA THR A 124 55.54 -2.78 -16.32
C THR A 124 55.68 -2.99 -17.82
N ASN A 125 54.98 -2.19 -18.63
CA ASN A 125 54.99 -2.26 -20.10
C ASN A 125 54.57 -3.66 -20.65
N CYS A 126 53.54 -4.26 -20.05
CA CYS A 126 53.00 -5.56 -20.48
C CYS A 126 51.59 -5.37 -21.11
N PRO A 127 51.47 -5.30 -22.46
CA PRO A 127 50.20 -5.11 -23.18
C PRO A 127 48.99 -5.92 -22.67
N GLN A 128 49.15 -7.22 -22.46
CA GLN A 128 48.06 -8.12 -22.02
C GLN A 128 47.83 -8.15 -20.50
N GLY A 129 48.73 -7.56 -19.71
CA GLY A 129 48.52 -7.46 -18.27
C GLY A 129 48.65 -8.80 -17.53
N PHE A 130 47.72 -9.13 -16.63
CA PHE A 130 47.71 -10.45 -15.99
C PHE A 130 46.32 -10.98 -15.65
N LEU A 131 46.22 -12.30 -15.54
CA LEU A 131 45.04 -13.01 -15.06
C LEU A 131 45.38 -13.75 -13.76
N TYR A 132 44.69 -13.39 -12.68
CA TYR A 132 44.76 -14.04 -11.38
C TYR A 132 43.44 -14.77 -11.11
N PHE A 133 43.49 -16.09 -11.03
CA PHE A 133 42.32 -16.94 -10.84
C PHE A 133 42.50 -17.91 -9.67
N ASN A 134 41.57 -17.88 -8.72
CA ASN A 134 41.41 -19.00 -7.79
C ASN A 134 40.01 -19.61 -7.83
N ALA A 135 39.92 -20.94 -7.97
CA ALA A 135 38.64 -21.63 -7.83
C ALA A 135 38.21 -21.76 -6.36
N LYS A 136 39.11 -22.17 -5.45
CA LYS A 136 38.79 -22.29 -4.03
C LYS A 136 39.99 -21.97 -3.13
N VAL A 137 39.83 -20.96 -2.28
CA VAL A 137 40.83 -20.60 -1.26
C VAL A 137 40.23 -20.59 0.13
N THR A 138 40.95 -21.10 1.10
CA THR A 138 40.54 -21.10 2.51
C THR A 138 41.71 -20.67 3.39
N TYR A 139 41.50 -19.58 4.14
CA TYR A 139 42.44 -19.08 5.14
C TYR A 139 41.93 -19.48 6.51
N SER A 140 42.56 -20.48 7.12
CA SER A 140 42.23 -20.99 8.45
C SER A 140 43.16 -20.47 9.54
N ALA A 141 44.21 -19.73 9.18
CA ALA A 141 45.14 -19.08 10.10
C ALA A 141 45.39 -17.61 9.71
N PRO A 142 45.91 -16.79 10.65
CA PRO A 142 46.04 -15.34 10.43
C PRO A 142 46.95 -14.96 9.26
N VAL A 143 46.56 -13.92 8.51
CA VAL A 143 47.39 -13.33 7.44
C VAL A 143 47.65 -11.87 7.75
N ALA A 144 48.93 -11.48 7.86
CA ALA A 144 49.28 -10.09 8.19
C ALA A 144 49.17 -9.17 6.97
N SER A 145 49.69 -9.57 5.81
CA SER A 145 49.57 -8.88 4.52
C SER A 145 49.27 -9.89 3.43
N PHE A 146 48.14 -9.73 2.72
CA PHE A 146 47.76 -10.67 1.66
C PHE A 146 48.42 -10.36 0.30
N ALA A 147 48.06 -9.32 -0.46
CA ALA A 147 48.76 -9.11 -1.73
C ALA A 147 48.83 -7.66 -2.25
N ALA A 148 49.89 -7.35 -2.99
CA ALA A 148 50.03 -6.12 -3.74
C ALA A 148 50.04 -6.41 -5.24
N PHE A 149 49.21 -5.72 -6.02
CA PHE A 149 49.08 -5.84 -7.45
C PHE A 149 49.33 -4.48 -8.10
N HIS A 150 50.35 -4.37 -8.95
CA HIS A 150 50.75 -3.12 -9.59
C HIS A 150 50.88 -3.33 -11.10
N ASN A 151 50.15 -2.54 -11.89
CA ASN A 151 50.42 -2.42 -13.33
C ASN A 151 50.77 -0.99 -13.70
N THR A 152 51.80 -0.84 -14.53
CA THR A 152 52.20 0.43 -15.13
C THR A 152 52.33 0.27 -16.64
N ASN A 153 51.66 1.11 -17.41
CA ASN A 153 51.66 1.09 -18.88
C ASN A 153 51.21 -0.28 -19.47
N CYS A 154 50.15 -0.86 -18.91
CA CYS A 154 49.55 -2.13 -19.39
C CYS A 154 48.16 -1.87 -20.01
N PRO A 155 48.04 -1.73 -21.34
CA PRO A 155 46.79 -1.50 -22.05
C PRO A 155 45.57 -2.31 -21.59
N GLN A 156 45.72 -3.63 -21.43
CA GLN A 156 44.62 -4.54 -21.05
C GLN A 156 44.38 -4.65 -19.53
N GLY A 157 45.25 -4.05 -18.69
CA GLY A 157 45.00 -4.04 -17.26
C GLY A 157 45.22 -5.38 -16.57
N PHE A 158 44.31 -5.79 -15.67
CA PHE A 158 44.33 -7.14 -15.12
C PHE A 158 42.94 -7.66 -14.77
N LEU A 159 42.80 -8.99 -14.71
CA LEU A 159 41.60 -9.68 -14.26
C LEU A 159 41.90 -10.46 -12.98
N TYR A 160 41.21 -10.09 -11.90
CA TYR A 160 41.25 -10.79 -10.62
C TYR A 160 39.92 -11.51 -10.38
N PHE A 161 39.95 -12.84 -10.36
CA PHE A 161 38.77 -13.68 -10.21
C PHE A 161 38.93 -14.69 -9.08
N ASN A 162 37.99 -14.70 -8.13
CA ASN A 162 37.80 -15.85 -7.24
C ASN A 162 36.40 -16.45 -7.35
N ALA A 163 36.32 -17.77 -7.52
CA ALA A 163 35.03 -18.45 -7.47
C ALA A 163 34.52 -18.61 -6.03
N LYS A 164 35.39 -19.02 -5.09
CA LYS A 164 35.02 -19.16 -3.67
C LYS A 164 36.20 -18.88 -2.74
N VAL A 165 36.03 -17.89 -1.86
CA VAL A 165 37.01 -17.59 -0.80
C VAL A 165 36.35 -17.61 0.57
N THR A 166 37.06 -18.16 1.55
CA THR A 166 36.60 -18.19 2.95
C THR A 166 37.74 -17.80 3.86
N TYR A 167 37.54 -16.73 4.63
CA TYR A 167 38.44 -16.29 5.69
C TYR A 167 37.86 -16.74 7.02
N SER A 168 38.50 -17.74 7.64
CA SER A 168 38.11 -18.30 8.94
C SER A 168 39.01 -17.84 10.08
N ALA A 169 40.09 -17.10 9.77
CA ALA A 169 41.00 -16.50 10.74
C ALA A 169 41.28 -15.02 10.41
N PRO A 170 41.79 -14.23 11.37
CA PRO A 170 41.96 -12.79 11.20
C PRO A 170 42.89 -12.40 10.06
N VAL A 171 42.54 -11.33 9.32
CA VAL A 171 43.40 -10.74 8.28
C VAL A 171 43.71 -9.29 8.65
N ALA A 172 44.98 -8.93 8.79
CA ALA A 172 45.35 -7.55 9.19
C ALA A 172 45.27 -6.58 7.99
N SER A 173 45.87 -6.93 6.84
CA SER A 173 45.65 -6.21 5.58
C SER A 173 45.44 -7.16 4.40
N PHE A 174 44.40 -6.91 3.62
CA PHE A 174 44.01 -7.81 2.55
C PHE A 174 44.75 -7.51 1.23
N ALA A 175 44.45 -6.46 0.47
CA ALA A 175 45.18 -6.24 -0.79
C ALA A 175 45.29 -4.79 -1.24
N ALA A 176 46.38 -4.46 -1.93
CA ALA A 176 46.56 -3.18 -2.62
C ALA A 176 46.57 -3.42 -4.14
N PHE A 177 45.78 -2.68 -4.89
CA PHE A 177 45.68 -2.74 -6.34
C PHE A 177 45.97 -1.36 -6.92
N HIS A 178 46.98 -1.24 -7.77
CA HIS A 178 47.42 0.02 -8.35
C HIS A 178 47.57 -0.12 -9.87
N ASN A 179 46.85 0.68 -10.65
CA ASN A 179 47.12 0.82 -12.08
C ASN A 179 47.47 2.27 -12.44
N THR A 180 48.51 2.41 -13.26
CA THR A 180 48.92 3.70 -13.82
C THR A 180 49.04 3.57 -15.33
N ASN A 181 48.36 4.44 -16.09
CA ASN A 181 48.36 4.45 -17.56
C ASN A 181 47.88 3.12 -18.18
N CYS A 182 46.79 2.55 -17.66
CA CYS A 182 46.18 1.30 -18.15
C CYS A 182 44.79 1.58 -18.76
N PRO A 183 44.68 1.80 -20.09
CA PRO A 183 43.42 2.07 -20.80
C PRO A 183 42.21 1.25 -20.35
N GLN A 184 42.34 -0.08 -20.25
CA GLN A 184 41.24 -0.99 -19.88
C GLN A 184 41.02 -1.15 -18.37
N GLY A 185 41.88 -0.57 -17.53
CA GLY A 185 41.65 -0.60 -16.09
C GLY A 185 41.90 -1.96 -15.43
N PHE A 186 41.00 -2.42 -14.57
CA PHE A 186 41.00 -3.81 -14.10
C PHE A 186 39.59 -4.32 -13.80
N LEU A 187 39.43 -5.63 -13.77
CA LEU A 187 38.20 -6.30 -13.38
C LEU A 187 38.45 -7.13 -12.12
N TYR A 188 37.75 -6.78 -11.03
CA TYR A 188 37.75 -7.53 -9.78
C TYR A 188 36.40 -8.25 -9.62
N PHE A 189 36.42 -9.58 -9.66
CA PHE A 189 35.24 -10.41 -9.56
C PHE A 189 35.37 -11.46 -8.46
N ASN A 190 34.40 -11.49 -7.54
CA ASN A 190 34.18 -12.68 -6.70
C ASN A 190 32.77 -13.25 -6.86
N ALA A 191 32.67 -14.56 -7.11
CA ALA A 191 31.38 -15.24 -7.08
C ALA A 191 30.86 -15.43 -5.65
N LYS A 192 31.70 -15.87 -4.71
CA LYS A 192 31.29 -16.05 -3.31
C LYS A 192 32.43 -15.79 -2.34
N VAL A 193 32.23 -14.84 -1.43
CA VAL A 193 33.17 -14.57 -0.33
C VAL A 193 32.49 -14.64 1.02
N THR A 194 33.17 -15.20 2.00
CA THR A 194 32.69 -15.29 3.38
C THR A 194 33.80 -14.93 4.35
N TYR A 195 33.57 -13.89 5.14
CA TYR A 195 34.44 -13.46 6.24
C TYR A 195 33.83 -13.96 7.55
N SER A 196 34.45 -14.97 8.15
CA SER A 196 34.00 -15.58 9.41
C SER A 196 34.88 -15.19 10.60
N ALA A 197 35.97 -14.45 10.36
CA ALA A 197 36.86 -13.91 11.37
C ALA A 197 37.17 -12.44 11.08
N PRO A 198 37.66 -11.67 12.09
CA PRO A 198 37.85 -10.25 11.95
C PRO A 198 38.83 -9.84 10.85
N VAL A 199 38.52 -8.78 10.11
CA VAL A 199 39.44 -8.17 9.13
C VAL A 199 39.74 -6.75 9.57
N ALA A 200 41.01 -6.43 9.78
CA ALA A 200 41.40 -5.09 10.23
C ALA A 200 41.32 -4.08 9.07
N SER A 201 41.82 -4.41 7.88
CA SER A 201 41.72 -3.56 6.67
C SER A 201 41.50 -4.38 5.39
N PHE A 202 40.50 -3.99 4.58
CA PHE A 202 40.00 -4.84 3.49
C PHE A 202 40.61 -4.63 2.09
N ALA A 203 41.06 -3.44 1.68
CA ALA A 203 41.86 -3.26 0.45
C ALA A 203 42.16 -1.78 0.15
N ALA A 204 43.13 -1.49 -0.73
CA ALA A 204 43.28 -0.19 -1.37
C ALA A 204 43.28 -0.37 -2.89
N PHE A 205 42.54 0.46 -3.62
CA PHE A 205 42.46 0.44 -5.08
C PHE A 205 42.76 1.84 -5.61
N HIS A 206 43.75 1.96 -6.46
CA HIS A 206 44.19 3.25 -7.02
C HIS A 206 44.34 3.13 -8.54
N ASN A 207 43.65 3.98 -9.29
CA ASN A 207 43.88 4.12 -10.72
C ASN A 207 44.23 5.57 -11.07
N THR A 208 45.28 5.73 -11.87
CA THR A 208 45.69 7.03 -12.41
C THR A 208 45.80 6.94 -13.93
N ASN A 209 45.11 7.82 -14.66
CA ASN A 209 45.09 7.86 -16.13
C ASN A 209 44.61 6.55 -16.79
N CYS A 210 43.52 5.97 -16.28
CA CYS A 210 42.92 4.74 -16.81
C CYS A 210 41.53 5.03 -17.40
N PRO A 211 41.38 5.28 -18.72
CA PRO A 211 40.12 5.58 -19.39
C PRO A 211 38.89 4.77 -18.97
N GLN A 212 39.01 3.43 -18.92
CA GLN A 212 37.91 2.53 -18.56
C GLN A 212 37.69 2.36 -17.04
N GLY A 213 38.52 2.98 -16.21
CA GLY A 213 38.36 2.94 -14.76
C GLY A 213 38.57 1.53 -14.19
N PHE A 214 37.65 1.03 -13.37
CA PHE A 214 37.61 -0.40 -13.02
C PHE A 214 36.20 -0.86 -12.68
N LEU A 215 36.00 -2.17 -12.80
CA LEU A 215 34.76 -2.87 -12.45
C LEU A 215 34.99 -3.75 -11.23
N TYR A 216 34.29 -3.44 -10.14
CA TYR A 216 34.24 -4.25 -8.93
C TYR A 216 32.89 -4.97 -8.84
N PHE A 217 32.91 -6.30 -8.93
CA PHE A 217 31.70 -7.12 -8.90
C PHE A 217 31.80 -8.21 -7.84
N ASN A 218 30.81 -8.28 -6.95
CA ASN A 218 30.57 -9.50 -6.16
C ASN A 218 29.16 -10.06 -6.37
N ALA A 219 29.06 -11.36 -6.66
CA ALA A 219 27.74 -12.02 -6.68
C ALA A 219 27.20 -12.25 -5.26
N LYS A 220 28.02 -12.72 -4.32
CA LYS A 220 27.58 -12.94 -2.94
C LYS A 220 28.70 -12.71 -1.92
N VAL A 221 28.47 -11.77 -1.01
CA VAL A 221 29.37 -11.51 0.12
C VAL A 221 28.63 -11.64 1.44
N THR A 222 29.27 -12.30 2.41
CA THR A 222 28.75 -12.42 3.77
C THR A 222 29.85 -12.08 4.77
N TYR A 223 29.59 -11.07 5.60
CA TYR A 223 30.42 -10.68 6.73
C TYR A 223 29.77 -11.21 8.01
N SER A 224 30.36 -12.26 8.60
CA SER A 224 29.88 -12.90 9.83
C SER A 224 30.73 -12.55 11.05
N ALA A 225 31.82 -11.80 10.89
CA ALA A 225 32.68 -11.32 11.96
C ALA A 225 33.02 -9.83 11.76
N PRO A 226 33.47 -9.12 12.83
CA PRO A 226 33.68 -7.69 12.75
C PRO A 226 34.74 -7.27 11.72
N VAL A 227 34.48 -6.19 11.00
CA VAL A 227 35.46 -5.58 10.09
C VAL A 227 35.77 -4.18 10.60
N ALA A 228 37.04 -3.92 10.91
CA ALA A 228 37.45 -2.65 11.53
C ALA A 228 37.46 -1.51 10.51
N SER A 229 37.96 -1.75 9.30
CA SER A 229 37.96 -0.80 8.18
C SER A 229 37.76 -1.48 6.82
N PHE A 230 36.92 -0.88 5.99
CA PHE A 230 36.74 -1.28 4.59
C PHE A 230 37.51 -0.37 3.63
N ALA A 231 37.69 -0.84 2.40
CA ALA A 231 38.70 -0.41 1.44
C ALA A 231 38.79 1.10 1.11
N ALA A 232 39.97 1.57 0.66
CA ALA A 232 40.14 2.91 0.08
C ALA A 232 40.16 2.83 -1.45
N PHE A 233 39.42 3.68 -2.15
CA PHE A 233 39.33 3.69 -3.60
C PHE A 233 39.63 5.10 -4.14
N HIS A 234 40.60 5.23 -5.03
CA HIS A 234 40.99 6.50 -5.62
C HIS A 234 41.11 6.37 -7.14
N ASN A 235 40.38 7.21 -7.88
CA ASN A 235 40.60 7.42 -9.30
C ASN A 235 40.97 8.86 -9.60
N THR A 236 42.01 9.04 -10.40
CA THR A 236 42.43 10.35 -10.90
C THR A 236 42.54 10.30 -12.42
N ASN A 237 41.83 11.19 -13.12
CA ASN A 237 41.80 11.27 -14.59
C ASN A 237 41.32 9.97 -15.28
N CYS A 238 40.24 9.38 -14.78
CA CYS A 238 39.64 8.15 -15.33
C CYS A 238 38.23 8.44 -15.89
N PRO A 239 38.06 8.72 -17.21
CA PRO A 239 36.78 9.01 -17.86
C PRO A 239 35.56 8.19 -17.43
N GLN A 240 35.66 6.86 -17.41
CA GLN A 240 34.57 5.95 -17.02
C GLN A 240 34.40 5.81 -15.50
N GLY A 241 35.34 6.35 -14.71
CA GLY A 241 35.25 6.40 -13.26
C GLY A 241 35.15 5.02 -12.61
N PHE A 242 34.12 4.84 -11.77
CA PHE A 242 33.97 3.68 -10.91
C PHE A 242 32.66 2.95 -11.14
N LEU A 243 32.72 1.63 -11.37
CA LEU A 243 31.54 0.76 -11.38
C LEU A 243 31.62 -0.28 -10.27
N TYR A 244 30.69 -0.20 -9.32
CA TYR A 244 30.60 -1.13 -8.20
C TYR A 244 29.24 -1.79 -8.15
N PHE A 245 29.27 -3.10 -8.25
CA PHE A 245 28.09 -3.92 -8.32
C PHE A 245 28.15 -5.04 -7.29
N ASN A 246 27.17 -5.11 -6.39
CA ASN A 246 26.91 -6.34 -5.66
C ASN A 246 25.51 -6.89 -5.93
N ALA A 247 25.41 -8.18 -6.25
CA ALA A 247 24.12 -8.83 -6.33
C ALA A 247 23.52 -9.10 -4.94
N LYS A 248 24.32 -9.58 -3.97
CA LYS A 248 23.85 -9.83 -2.61
C LYS A 248 24.94 -9.63 -1.56
N VAL A 249 24.69 -8.71 -0.64
CA VAL A 249 25.56 -8.47 0.53
C VAL A 249 24.78 -8.69 1.83
N THR A 250 25.40 -9.34 2.80
CA THR A 250 24.81 -9.56 4.13
C THR A 250 25.85 -9.27 5.19
N TYR A 251 25.55 -8.29 6.06
CA TYR A 251 26.35 -7.94 7.22
C TYR A 251 25.68 -8.53 8.46
N SER A 252 26.29 -9.53 9.08
CA SER A 252 25.79 -10.23 10.26
C SER A 252 26.59 -9.94 11.54
N ALA A 253 27.66 -9.16 11.45
CA ALA A 253 28.48 -8.72 12.58
C ALA A 253 28.82 -7.22 12.48
N PRO A 254 29.23 -6.58 13.59
CA PRO A 254 29.47 -5.14 13.59
C PRO A 254 30.58 -4.69 12.65
N VAL A 255 30.40 -3.55 11.99
CA VAL A 255 31.42 -2.94 11.12
C VAL A 255 31.74 -1.56 11.67
N ALA A 256 33.00 -1.33 12.04
CA ALA A 256 33.42 -0.14 12.78
C ALA A 256 33.64 1.08 11.86
N SER A 257 34.10 0.85 10.63
CA SER A 257 34.20 1.88 9.59
C SER A 257 34.21 1.25 8.21
N PHE A 258 33.67 1.96 7.22
CA PHE A 258 33.64 1.48 5.85
C PHE A 258 34.08 2.59 4.89
N ALA A 259 34.42 2.18 3.67
CA ALA A 259 35.35 2.77 2.70
C ALA A 259 35.41 4.31 2.49
N ALA A 260 36.58 4.80 2.07
CA ALA A 260 36.76 6.15 1.52
C ALA A 260 36.91 6.07 -0.01
N PHE A 261 36.06 6.78 -0.74
CA PHE A 261 36.05 6.81 -2.21
C PHE A 261 36.33 8.22 -2.71
N HIS A 262 37.31 8.37 -3.61
CA HIS A 262 37.67 9.65 -4.20
C HIS A 262 37.77 9.52 -5.72
N ASN A 263 36.99 10.32 -6.45
CA ASN A 263 37.25 10.58 -7.87
C ASN A 263 37.62 12.05 -8.08
N THR A 264 38.68 12.27 -8.84
CA THR A 264 39.09 13.60 -9.27
C THR A 264 39.22 13.62 -10.79
N ASN A 265 38.53 14.54 -11.46
CA ASN A 265 38.52 14.68 -12.93
C ASN A 265 38.04 13.41 -13.67
N CYS A 266 36.95 12.79 -13.20
CA CYS A 266 36.35 11.59 -13.81
C CYS A 266 34.95 11.91 -14.37
N PRO A 267 34.79 12.19 -15.67
CA PRO A 267 33.51 12.50 -16.33
C PRO A 267 32.29 11.69 -15.89
N GLN A 268 32.38 10.36 -15.87
CA GLN A 268 31.27 9.47 -15.48
C GLN A 268 31.12 9.30 -13.95
N GLY A 269 32.09 9.78 -13.17
CA GLY A 269 32.03 9.77 -11.71
C GLY A 269 31.88 8.36 -11.13
N PHE A 270 30.79 8.15 -10.40
CA PHE A 270 30.58 6.95 -9.59
C PHE A 270 29.24 6.28 -9.90
N LEU A 271 29.27 5.00 -10.27
CA LEU A 271 28.09 4.15 -10.41
C LEU A 271 28.10 3.05 -9.35
N TYR A 272 27.19 3.17 -8.39
CA TYR A 272 27.02 2.24 -7.29
C TYR A 272 25.70 1.50 -7.41
N PHE A 273 25.75 0.18 -7.52
CA PHE A 273 24.58 -0.66 -7.66
C PHE A 273 24.60 -1.81 -6.65
N ASN A 274 23.56 -1.92 -5.81
CA ASN A 274 23.27 -3.17 -5.13
C ASN A 274 21.87 -3.70 -5.45
N ALA A 275 21.79 -4.97 -5.82
CA ALA A 275 20.48 -5.62 -5.97
C ALA A 275 19.84 -5.94 -4.60
N LYS A 276 20.62 -6.46 -3.63
CA LYS A 276 20.11 -6.75 -2.29
C LYS A 276 21.16 -6.57 -1.20
N VAL A 277 20.87 -5.70 -0.25
CA VAL A 277 21.70 -5.50 0.96
C VAL A 277 20.87 -5.77 2.20
N THR A 278 21.46 -6.45 3.18
CA THR A 278 20.84 -6.71 4.48
C THR A 278 21.84 -6.46 5.59
N TYR A 279 21.49 -5.55 6.49
CA TYR A 279 22.24 -5.23 7.70
C TYR A 279 21.54 -5.85 8.90
N SER A 280 22.16 -6.87 9.50
CA SER A 280 21.62 -7.63 10.63
C SER A 280 22.37 -7.38 11.94
N ALA A 281 23.42 -6.57 11.93
CA ALA A 281 24.23 -6.18 13.09
C ALA A 281 24.59 -4.68 13.04
N PRO A 282 24.98 -4.06 14.17
CA PRO A 282 25.25 -2.63 14.23
C PRO A 282 26.41 -2.16 13.36
N VAL A 283 26.25 -1.03 12.68
CA VAL A 283 27.32 -0.40 11.89
C VAL A 283 27.64 0.95 12.52
N ALA A 284 28.93 1.19 12.84
CA ALA A 284 29.37 2.36 13.58
C ALA A 284 29.90 3.51 12.71
N SER A 285 30.16 3.27 11.42
CA SER A 285 30.30 4.30 10.37
C SER A 285 30.40 3.62 9.01
N PHE A 286 29.76 4.12 7.94
CA PHE A 286 29.66 3.43 6.64
C PHE A 286 30.56 3.96 5.51
N ALA A 287 30.76 5.26 5.25
CA ALA A 287 31.71 5.70 4.22
C ALA A 287 31.83 7.22 4.06
N ALA A 288 32.96 7.67 3.49
CA ALA A 288 33.12 9.02 2.95
C ALA A 288 33.36 8.98 1.43
N PHE A 289 32.52 9.65 0.66
CA PHE A 289 32.60 9.69 -0.80
C PHE A 289 32.87 11.12 -1.27
N HIS A 290 33.86 11.30 -2.12
CA HIS A 290 34.25 12.60 -2.67
C HIS A 290 34.36 12.53 -4.19
N ASN A 291 33.65 13.42 -4.87
CA ASN A 291 33.85 13.68 -6.29
C ASN A 291 34.22 15.15 -6.46
N THR A 292 35.30 15.40 -7.18
CA THR A 292 35.74 16.76 -7.53
C THR A 292 35.91 16.85 -9.04
N ASN A 293 35.23 17.81 -9.67
CA ASN A 293 35.24 18.04 -11.12
C ASN A 293 34.76 16.80 -11.93
N CYS A 294 33.68 16.16 -11.50
CA CYS A 294 33.10 14.99 -12.16
C CYS A 294 31.70 15.33 -12.74
N PRO A 295 31.55 15.65 -14.04
CA PRO A 295 30.30 16.01 -14.70
C PRO A 295 29.05 15.21 -14.29
N GLN A 296 29.12 13.87 -14.30
CA GLN A 296 28.00 12.99 -13.95
C GLN A 296 27.82 12.78 -12.44
N GLY A 297 28.81 13.16 -11.62
CA GLY A 297 28.73 13.05 -10.18
C GLY A 297 28.50 11.62 -9.68
N PHE A 298 27.46 11.42 -8.85
CA PHE A 298 27.13 10.13 -8.24
C PHE A 298 25.82 9.58 -8.76
N LEU A 299 25.84 8.35 -9.26
CA LEU A 299 24.66 7.53 -9.49
C LEU A 299 24.63 6.37 -8.50
N TYR A 300 23.69 6.43 -7.56
CA TYR A 300 23.54 5.47 -6.48
C TYR A 300 22.19 4.75 -6.57
N PHE A 301 22.22 3.44 -6.80
CA PHE A 301 21.03 2.62 -6.99
C PHE A 301 21.01 1.42 -6.03
N ASN A 302 19.95 1.28 -5.24
CA ASN A 302 19.63 0.01 -4.60
C ASN A 302 18.24 -0.52 -5.00
N ALA A 303 18.16 -1.79 -5.40
CA ALA A 303 16.87 -2.43 -5.62
C ALA A 303 16.19 -2.80 -4.30
N LYS A 304 16.91 -3.35 -3.32
CA LYS A 304 16.35 -3.72 -2.02
C LYS A 304 17.35 -3.58 -0.88
N VAL A 305 17.02 -2.73 0.10
CA VAL A 305 17.79 -2.57 1.33
C VAL A 305 16.92 -2.89 2.54
N THR A 306 17.48 -3.60 3.52
CA THR A 306 16.82 -3.92 4.78
C THR A 306 17.77 -3.70 5.94
N TYR A 307 17.38 -2.83 6.86
CA TYR A 307 18.08 -2.54 8.11
C TYR A 307 17.36 -3.23 9.26
N SER A 308 17.96 -4.28 9.83
CA SER A 308 17.39 -5.09 10.92
C SER A 308 18.13 -4.90 12.26
N ALA A 309 19.16 -4.08 12.31
CA ALA A 309 19.91 -3.73 13.53
C ALA A 309 20.26 -2.24 13.55
N PRO A 310 20.60 -1.66 14.72
CA PRO A 310 20.86 -0.24 14.84
C PRO A 310 22.06 0.26 14.04
N VAL A 311 21.92 1.40 13.37
CA VAL A 311 23.03 2.04 12.64
C VAL A 311 23.34 3.37 13.31
N ALA A 312 24.61 3.58 13.65
CA ALA A 312 25.14 4.85 14.15
C ALA A 312 25.97 5.49 13.03
N SER A 313 25.52 6.61 12.45
CA SER A 313 26.19 7.32 11.34
C SER A 313 26.46 6.44 10.09
N PHE A 314 25.60 6.50 9.08
CA PHE A 314 25.82 5.82 7.79
C PHE A 314 26.95 6.51 6.98
N ALA A 315 26.76 7.60 6.23
CA ALA A 315 27.84 8.07 5.33
C ALA A 315 27.88 9.58 5.10
N ALA A 316 29.05 10.10 4.71
CA ALA A 316 29.27 11.47 4.27
C ALA A 316 29.58 11.51 2.77
N PHE A 317 28.83 12.29 2.00
CA PHE A 317 29.03 12.41 0.55
C PHE A 317 29.28 13.86 0.16
N HIS A 318 30.29 14.11 -0.66
CA HIS A 318 30.70 15.43 -1.10
C HIS A 318 30.87 15.45 -2.61
N ASN A 319 30.15 16.35 -3.28
CA ASN A 319 30.46 16.75 -4.66
C ASN A 319 30.90 18.20 -4.66
N THR A 320 31.99 18.48 -5.36
CA THR A 320 32.46 19.84 -5.62
C THR A 320 32.64 20.01 -7.12
N ASN A 321 31.97 21.01 -7.71
CA ASN A 321 32.02 21.31 -9.16
C ASN A 321 31.54 20.13 -10.05
N CYS A 322 30.44 19.48 -9.68
CA CYS A 322 29.85 18.36 -10.43
C CYS A 322 28.48 18.77 -11.01
N PRO A 323 28.37 19.14 -12.30
CA PRO A 323 27.12 19.55 -12.96
C PRO A 323 25.87 18.76 -12.61
N GLN A 324 25.91 17.42 -12.68
CA GLN A 324 24.76 16.55 -12.38
C GLN A 324 24.55 16.25 -10.89
N GLY A 325 25.55 16.56 -10.04
CA GLY A 325 25.45 16.36 -8.60
C GLY A 325 25.18 14.90 -8.18
N PHE A 326 24.06 14.67 -7.49
CA PHE A 326 23.67 13.34 -7.00
C PHE A 326 22.37 12.86 -7.65
N LEU A 327 22.39 11.64 -8.20
CA LEU A 327 21.22 10.86 -8.54
C LEU A 327 21.13 9.63 -7.63
N TYR A 328 20.18 9.66 -6.71
CA TYR A 328 20.01 8.63 -5.68
C TYR A 328 18.65 7.94 -5.85
N PHE A 329 18.66 6.63 -6.09
CA PHE A 329 17.46 5.84 -6.33
C PHE A 329 17.41 4.60 -5.44
N ASN A 330 16.31 4.45 -4.68
CA ASN A 330 15.96 3.16 -4.08
C ASN A 330 14.60 2.66 -4.55
N ALA A 331 14.55 1.40 -5.01
CA ALA A 331 13.26 0.77 -5.32
C ALA A 331 12.51 0.34 -4.04
N LYS A 332 13.21 -0.24 -3.05
CA LYS A 332 12.59 -0.66 -1.79
C LYS A 332 13.54 -0.56 -0.61
N VAL A 333 13.16 0.23 0.39
CA VAL A 333 13.87 0.35 1.67
C VAL A 333 12.96 -0.03 2.83
N THR A 334 13.49 -0.77 3.79
CA THR A 334 12.78 -1.14 5.02
C THR A 334 13.70 -0.96 6.22
N TYR A 335 13.25 -0.15 7.17
CA TYR A 335 13.90 0.09 8.45
C TYR A 335 13.14 -0.68 9.54
N SER A 336 13.75 -1.72 10.10
CA SER A 336 13.16 -2.59 11.12
C SER A 336 13.83 -2.45 12.49
N ALA A 337 14.86 -1.61 12.63
CA ALA A 337 15.56 -1.32 13.89
C ALA A 337 15.91 0.19 13.99
N PRO A 338 16.21 0.72 15.19
CA PRO A 338 16.46 2.13 15.38
C PRO A 338 17.68 2.67 14.65
N VAL A 339 17.59 3.85 14.04
CA VAL A 339 18.72 4.51 13.36
C VAL A 339 19.03 5.83 14.05
N ALA A 340 20.28 6.00 14.48
CA ALA A 340 20.82 7.24 15.04
C ALA A 340 21.76 7.85 13.99
N SER A 341 21.36 8.98 13.39
CA SER A 341 22.02 9.68 12.28
C SER A 341 22.35 8.79 11.07
N PHE A 342 21.55 8.84 10.01
CA PHE A 342 21.83 8.13 8.75
C PHE A 342 22.96 8.83 7.96
N ALA A 343 22.80 9.97 7.29
CA ALA A 343 23.89 10.44 6.41
C ALA A 343 23.99 11.97 6.29
N ALA A 344 25.18 12.47 5.92
CA ALA A 344 25.45 13.86 5.61
C ALA A 344 25.80 14.00 4.12
N PHE A 345 25.10 14.85 3.38
CA PHE A 345 25.38 15.06 1.95
C PHE A 345 25.66 16.53 1.68
N HIS A 346 26.72 16.81 0.92
CA HIS A 346 27.17 18.16 0.58
C HIS A 346 27.36 18.27 -0.93
N ASN A 347 26.72 19.24 -1.54
CA ASN A 347 27.06 19.71 -2.88
C ASN A 347 27.52 21.16 -2.79
N THR A 348 28.63 21.45 -3.45
CA THR A 348 29.13 22.82 -3.61
C THR A 348 29.36 23.08 -5.09
N ASN A 349 28.74 24.13 -5.64
CA ASN A 349 28.83 24.51 -7.06
C ASN A 349 28.34 23.41 -8.03
N CYS A 350 27.23 22.76 -7.73
CA CYS A 350 26.63 21.70 -8.56
C CYS A 350 25.28 22.18 -9.16
N PRO A 351 25.22 22.62 -10.42
CA PRO A 351 23.99 23.12 -11.08
C PRO A 351 22.71 22.34 -10.80
N GLN A 352 22.72 21.01 -10.94
CA GLN A 352 21.56 20.13 -10.74
C GLN A 352 21.31 19.76 -9.27
N GLY A 353 22.30 19.95 -8.39
CA GLY A 353 22.18 19.65 -6.96
C GLY A 353 21.85 18.17 -6.67
N PHE A 354 20.68 17.91 -6.07
CA PHE A 354 20.24 16.57 -5.69
C PHE A 354 18.97 16.15 -6.41
N LEU A 355 19.00 14.95 -7.01
CA LEU A 355 17.82 14.21 -7.44
C LEU A 355 17.69 12.92 -6.62
N TYR A 356 16.70 12.89 -5.73
CA TYR A 356 16.51 11.81 -4.77
C TYR A 356 15.15 11.13 -4.99
N PHE A 357 15.14 9.84 -5.32
CA PHE A 357 13.93 9.08 -5.61
C PHE A 357 13.82 7.81 -4.78
N ASN A 358 12.71 7.64 -4.06
CA ASN A 358 12.33 6.33 -3.51
C ASN A 358 11.00 5.85 -4.09
N ALA A 359 10.96 4.63 -4.62
CA ALA A 359 9.68 4.02 -5.02
C ALA A 359 8.87 3.55 -3.79
N LYS A 360 9.51 2.91 -2.81
CA LYS A 360 8.84 2.43 -1.60
C LYS A 360 9.74 2.46 -0.37
N VAL A 361 9.30 3.19 0.65
CA VAL A 361 9.96 3.26 1.95
C VAL A 361 9.01 2.82 3.05
N THR A 362 9.52 2.03 4.00
CA THR A 362 8.76 1.60 5.19
C THR A 362 9.62 1.74 6.44
N TYR A 363 9.12 2.51 7.41
CA TYR A 363 9.73 2.69 8.72
C TYR A 363 8.94 1.88 9.74
N SER A 364 9.51 0.80 10.27
CA SER A 364 8.89 -0.10 11.24
C SER A 364 9.51 -0.02 12.64
N ALA A 365 10.52 0.82 12.85
CA ALA A 365 11.17 1.08 14.14
C ALA A 365 11.53 2.57 14.31
N PRO A 366 11.80 3.04 15.55
CA PRO A 366 12.03 4.47 15.79
C PRO A 366 13.28 5.05 15.14
N VAL A 367 13.18 6.25 14.57
CA VAL A 367 14.34 6.94 13.96
C VAL A 367 14.58 8.26 14.70
N ALA A 368 15.79 8.43 15.24
CA ALA A 368 16.14 9.56 16.09
C ALA A 368 16.59 10.80 15.28
N SER A 369 17.31 10.59 14.17
CA SER A 369 17.70 11.59 13.18
C SER A 369 18.08 10.87 11.88
N PHE A 370 17.36 11.08 10.78
CA PHE A 370 17.64 10.41 9.50
C PHE A 370 18.81 11.09 8.79
N ALA A 371 18.74 12.27 8.17
CA ALA A 371 19.89 12.79 7.40
C ALA A 371 20.02 14.32 7.41
N ALA A 372 21.23 14.81 7.17
CA ALA A 372 21.56 16.21 6.96
C ALA A 372 21.99 16.44 5.51
N PHE A 373 21.36 17.38 4.80
CA PHE A 373 21.70 17.69 3.42
C PHE A 373 22.04 19.17 3.27
N HIS A 374 23.13 19.48 2.58
CA HIS A 374 23.64 20.83 2.37
C HIS A 374 23.89 21.06 0.87
N ASN A 375 23.30 22.10 0.32
CA ASN A 375 23.67 22.64 -0.99
C ASN A 375 24.18 24.06 -0.80
N THR A 376 25.30 24.37 -1.44
CA THR A 376 25.84 25.72 -1.51
C THR A 376 26.12 26.07 -2.98
N ASN A 377 25.54 27.17 -3.46
CA ASN A 377 25.67 27.63 -4.85
C ASN A 377 25.20 26.61 -5.91
N CYS A 378 24.06 25.94 -5.65
CA CYS A 378 23.45 24.97 -6.57
C CYS A 378 22.13 25.52 -7.15
N PRO A 379 22.09 26.06 -8.39
CA PRO A 379 20.90 26.64 -9.02
C PRO A 379 19.59 25.87 -8.85
N GLN A 380 19.58 24.56 -9.11
CA GLN A 380 18.38 23.70 -9.00
C GLN A 380 18.09 23.22 -7.58
N GLY A 381 19.05 23.31 -6.66
CA GLY A 381 18.88 22.92 -5.26
C GLY A 381 18.54 21.44 -5.07
N PHE A 382 17.35 21.14 -4.52
CA PHE A 382 16.89 19.78 -4.24
C PHE A 382 15.63 19.42 -5.02
N LEU A 383 15.63 18.23 -5.62
CA LEU A 383 14.44 17.53 -6.10
C LEU A 383 14.29 16.19 -5.38
N TYR A 384 13.31 16.11 -4.49
CA TYR A 384 13.06 14.95 -3.64
C TYR A 384 11.71 14.33 -3.97
N PHE A 385 11.67 13.06 -4.39
CA PHE A 385 10.47 12.34 -4.75
C PHE A 385 10.33 11.02 -4.00
N ASN A 386 9.20 10.81 -3.31
CA ASN A 386 8.79 9.47 -2.89
C ASN A 386 7.47 9.04 -3.56
N ALA A 387 7.44 7.86 -4.17
CA ALA A 387 6.18 7.30 -4.68
C ALA A 387 5.30 6.76 -3.54
N LYS A 388 5.88 6.05 -2.57
CA LYS A 388 5.15 5.54 -1.41
C LYS A 388 6.00 5.51 -0.14
N VAL A 389 5.52 6.19 0.89
CA VAL A 389 6.13 6.20 2.22
C VAL A 389 5.13 5.68 3.26
N THR A 390 5.60 4.85 4.18
CA THR A 390 4.78 4.35 5.30
C THR A 390 5.57 4.43 6.59
N TYR A 391 5.03 5.15 7.57
CA TYR A 391 5.57 5.28 8.92
C TYR A 391 4.75 4.41 9.87
N SER A 392 5.31 3.31 10.36
CA SER A 392 4.64 2.35 11.26
C SER A 392 5.20 2.38 12.70
N ALA A 393 6.20 3.21 12.99
CA ALA A 393 6.77 3.41 14.33
C ALA A 393 7.13 4.88 14.59
N PRO A 394 7.34 5.31 15.86
CA PRO A 394 7.54 6.71 16.18
C PRO A 394 8.84 7.32 15.63
N VAL A 395 8.78 8.53 15.08
CA VAL A 395 9.98 9.23 14.54
C VAL A 395 10.20 10.52 15.33
N ALA A 396 11.40 10.70 15.89
CA ALA A 396 11.72 11.83 16.77
C ALA A 396 12.16 13.08 15.97
N SER A 397 13.00 12.91 14.95
CA SER A 397 13.32 13.91 13.92
C SER A 397 13.70 13.19 12.62
N PHE A 398 13.06 13.51 11.49
CA PHE A 398 13.37 12.87 10.20
C PHE A 398 14.62 13.49 9.59
N ALA A 399 14.66 14.71 9.07
CA ALA A 399 15.86 15.21 8.38
C ALA A 399 16.07 16.73 8.52
N ALA A 400 17.31 17.18 8.35
CA ALA A 400 17.69 18.59 8.28
C ALA A 400 18.20 18.94 6.88
N PHE A 401 17.65 19.97 6.24
CA PHE A 401 18.02 20.40 4.90
C PHE A 401 18.46 21.87 4.93
N HIS A 402 19.60 22.16 4.32
CA HIS A 402 20.18 23.50 4.24
C HIS A 402 20.49 23.83 2.77
N ASN A 403 19.90 24.91 2.25
CA ASN A 403 20.36 25.53 1.00
C ASN A 403 20.92 26.92 1.29
N THR A 404 22.05 27.23 0.68
CA THR A 404 22.63 28.57 0.68
C THR A 404 22.91 28.99 -0.76
N ASN A 405 22.38 30.13 -1.19
CA ASN A 405 22.53 30.67 -2.54
C ASN A 405 22.02 29.72 -3.66
N CYS A 406 20.84 29.13 -3.48
CA CYS A 406 20.21 28.22 -4.45
C CYS A 406 18.91 28.84 -5.01
N PRO A 407 18.93 29.47 -6.20
CA PRO A 407 17.77 30.09 -6.83
C PRO A 407 16.44 29.33 -6.77
N GLN A 408 16.43 28.04 -7.14
CA GLN A 408 15.23 27.19 -7.12
C GLN A 408 14.91 26.60 -5.74
N GLY A 409 15.84 26.68 -4.79
CA GLY A 409 15.65 26.22 -3.42
C GLY A 409 15.35 24.72 -3.31
N PHE A 410 14.12 24.35 -2.98
CA PHE A 410 13.75 22.97 -2.68
C PHE A 410 12.41 22.59 -3.32
N LEU A 411 12.36 21.42 -3.97
CA LEU A 411 11.14 20.77 -4.45
C LEU A 411 10.98 19.38 -3.80
N TYR A 412 10.02 19.27 -2.89
CA TYR A 412 9.66 18.03 -2.20
C TYR A 412 8.33 17.49 -2.74
N PHE A 413 8.30 16.25 -3.22
CA PHE A 413 7.09 15.59 -3.69
C PHE A 413 6.90 14.20 -3.05
N ASN A 414 5.73 13.96 -2.46
CA ASN A 414 5.27 12.59 -2.18
C ASN A 414 4.00 12.26 -2.96
N ALA A 415 3.98 11.12 -3.66
CA ALA A 415 2.75 10.63 -4.30
C ALA A 415 1.79 10.03 -3.26
N LYS A 416 2.29 9.23 -2.31
CA LYS A 416 1.49 8.64 -1.24
C LYS A 416 2.26 8.52 0.06
N VAL A 417 1.76 9.16 1.11
CA VAL A 417 2.28 9.06 2.48
C VAL A 417 1.24 8.47 3.42
N THR A 418 1.65 7.57 4.29
CA THR A 418 0.80 6.99 5.33
C THR A 418 1.52 7.04 6.67
N TYR A 419 0.92 7.72 7.64
CA TYR A 419 1.39 7.80 9.01
C TYR A 419 0.53 6.89 9.90
N SER A 420 1.09 5.78 10.35
CA SER A 420 0.42 4.78 11.20
C SER A 420 0.91 4.78 12.66
N ALA A 421 1.90 5.59 13.01
CA ALA A 421 2.42 5.77 14.37
C ALA A 421 2.76 7.25 14.66
N PRO A 422 2.90 7.65 15.95
CA PRO A 422 3.11 9.06 16.31
C PRO A 422 4.44 9.64 15.84
N VAL A 423 4.46 10.85 15.28
CA VAL A 423 5.70 11.53 14.85
C VAL A 423 5.91 12.82 15.66
N ALA A 424 7.06 12.97 16.33
CA ALA A 424 7.33 14.10 17.22
C ALA A 424 7.75 15.37 16.46
N SER A 425 8.67 15.23 15.49
CA SER A 425 9.01 16.27 14.51
C SER A 425 9.34 15.64 13.16
N PHE A 426 8.79 16.15 12.06
CA PHE A 426 9.09 15.63 10.72
C PHE A 426 10.47 16.14 10.27
N ALA A 427 10.67 17.40 9.87
CA ALA A 427 11.97 17.85 9.35
C ALA A 427 12.27 19.32 9.67
N ALA A 428 13.54 19.71 9.60
CA ALA A 428 13.99 21.10 9.70
C ALA A 428 14.54 21.56 8.35
N PHE A 429 14.07 22.70 7.85
CA PHE A 429 14.47 23.25 6.56
C PHE A 429 15.00 24.66 6.73
N HIS A 430 16.21 24.91 6.26
CA HIS A 430 16.88 26.21 6.29
C HIS A 430 17.24 26.63 4.87
N ASN A 431 16.69 27.76 4.40
CA ASN A 431 17.15 28.40 3.17
C ASN A 431 17.73 29.77 3.48
N THR A 432 18.90 30.05 2.95
CA THR A 432 19.53 31.38 3.01
C THR A 432 19.82 31.87 1.60
N ASN A 433 19.29 33.03 1.23
CA ASN A 433 19.45 33.64 -0.11
C ASN A 433 18.92 32.76 -1.27
N CYS A 434 17.72 32.18 -1.12
CA CYS A 434 17.07 31.33 -2.13
C CYS A 434 15.76 31.98 -2.62
N PRO A 435 15.75 32.70 -3.77
CA PRO A 435 14.59 33.40 -4.31
C PRO A 435 13.26 32.62 -4.33
N GLN A 436 13.26 31.38 -4.82
CA GLN A 436 12.06 30.52 -4.91
C GLN A 436 11.72 29.80 -3.59
N GLY A 437 12.61 29.83 -2.61
CA GLY A 437 12.37 29.30 -1.27
C GLY A 437 12.12 27.78 -1.25
N PHE A 438 10.93 27.35 -0.86
CA PHE A 438 10.61 25.94 -0.61
C PHE A 438 9.22 25.56 -1.15
N LEU A 439 9.15 24.52 -1.98
CA LEU A 439 7.91 23.93 -2.48
C LEU A 439 7.74 22.50 -1.96
N TYR A 440 6.66 22.25 -1.24
CA TYR A 440 6.32 20.94 -0.69
C TYR A 440 4.96 20.48 -1.12
N PHE A 441 4.92 19.32 -1.78
CA PHE A 441 3.71 18.76 -2.36
C PHE A 441 3.50 17.31 -1.88
N ASN A 442 2.31 17.03 -1.35
CA ASN A 442 1.83 15.66 -1.26
C ASN A 442 0.59 15.44 -2.14
N ALA A 443 0.59 14.42 -2.99
CA ALA A 443 -0.59 14.06 -3.77
C ALA A 443 -1.66 13.37 -2.90
N LYS A 444 -1.24 12.46 -2.02
CA LYS A 444 -2.14 11.77 -1.09
C LYS A 444 -1.47 11.53 0.26
N VAL A 445 -2.05 12.07 1.32
CA VAL A 445 -1.61 11.82 2.69
C VAL A 445 -2.73 11.13 3.48
N THR A 446 -2.36 10.15 4.30
CA THR A 446 -3.27 9.48 5.22
C THR A 446 -2.65 9.48 6.60
N TYR A 447 -3.35 10.08 7.55
CA TYR A 447 -2.98 10.10 8.95
C TYR A 447 -3.87 9.11 9.72
N SER A 448 -3.25 8.09 10.31
CA SER A 448 -3.88 7.10 11.18
C SER A 448 -3.37 7.20 12.64
N ALA A 449 -2.43 8.12 12.93
CA ALA A 449 -1.83 8.39 14.25
C ALA A 449 -1.42 9.88 14.38
N PRO A 450 -1.30 10.43 15.61
CA PRO A 450 -1.03 11.86 15.85
C PRO A 450 0.38 12.32 15.46
N VAL A 451 0.54 13.57 15.01
CA VAL A 451 1.85 14.17 14.68
C VAL A 451 2.00 15.47 15.47
N ALA A 452 2.97 15.54 16.40
CA ALA A 452 3.08 16.61 17.39
C ALA A 452 3.61 17.93 16.80
N SER A 453 4.56 17.88 15.86
CA SER A 453 5.03 19.04 15.09
C SER A 453 5.31 18.66 13.63
N PHE A 454 4.80 19.47 12.70
CA PHE A 454 4.84 19.12 11.27
C PHE A 454 6.21 19.38 10.62
N ALA A 455 6.93 20.46 10.96
CA ALA A 455 8.31 20.77 10.53
C ALA A 455 8.73 22.16 11.08
N ALA A 456 10.02 22.45 11.13
CA ALA A 456 10.57 23.80 11.41
C ALA A 456 11.12 24.39 10.10
N PHE A 457 10.64 25.57 9.71
CA PHE A 457 11.06 26.26 8.48
C PHE A 457 11.72 27.59 8.83
N HIS A 458 12.96 27.78 8.38
CA HIS A 458 13.73 29.00 8.55
C HIS A 458 14.18 29.49 7.18
N ASN A 459 13.67 30.65 6.77
CA ASN A 459 14.06 31.31 5.53
C ASN A 459 14.69 32.67 5.86
N THR A 460 15.90 32.89 5.37
CA THR A 460 16.60 34.17 5.49
C THR A 460 16.84 34.71 4.08
N ASN A 461 16.33 35.89 3.76
CA ASN A 461 16.43 36.53 2.43
C ASN A 461 15.85 35.69 1.26
N CYS A 462 14.65 35.13 1.44
CA CYS A 462 13.94 34.32 0.42
C CYS A 462 12.57 34.94 0.07
N PRO A 463 12.45 35.79 -0.97
CA PRO A 463 11.23 36.57 -1.26
C PRO A 463 9.96 35.75 -1.52
N GLN A 464 10.03 34.57 -2.16
CA GLN A 464 8.85 33.70 -2.38
C GLN A 464 8.50 32.82 -1.17
N GLY A 465 9.33 32.81 -0.11
CA GLY A 465 9.01 32.14 1.15
C GLY A 465 8.83 30.62 1.04
N PHE A 466 7.69 30.12 1.53
CA PHE A 466 7.38 28.70 1.69
C PHE A 466 5.98 28.40 1.13
N LEU A 467 5.89 27.44 0.20
CA LEU A 467 4.64 26.96 -0.35
C LEU A 467 4.41 25.48 0.02
N TYR A 468 3.33 25.23 0.74
CA TYR A 468 2.92 23.90 1.18
C TYR A 468 1.58 23.51 0.60
N PHE A 469 1.53 22.36 -0.06
CA PHE A 469 0.34 21.87 -0.72
C PHE A 469 0.10 20.39 -0.47
N ASN A 470 -1.13 20.05 -0.10
CA ASN A 470 -1.62 18.68 -0.10
C ASN A 470 -2.84 18.57 -1.02
N ALA A 471 -2.76 17.74 -2.06
CA ALA A 471 -3.87 17.59 -3.01
C ALA A 471 -5.06 16.84 -2.40
N LYS A 472 -4.78 15.80 -1.60
CA LYS A 472 -5.80 15.02 -0.90
C LYS A 472 -5.27 14.57 0.44
N VAL A 473 -5.96 14.96 1.50
CA VAL A 473 -5.68 14.42 2.83
C VAL A 473 -6.88 13.78 3.46
N THR A 474 -6.67 12.59 3.98
CA THR A 474 -7.66 11.85 4.75
C THR A 474 -7.23 11.84 6.21
N TYR A 475 -8.06 12.45 7.05
CA TYR A 475 -7.89 12.45 8.51
C TYR A 475 -8.99 11.59 9.12
N SER A 476 -8.62 10.61 9.92
CA SER A 476 -9.46 10.14 11.02
C SER A 476 -8.91 10.81 12.29
N ALA A 477 -9.12 12.13 12.43
CA ALA A 477 -8.42 12.89 13.47
C ALA A 477 -9.24 12.99 14.77
N PRO A 478 -8.70 12.57 15.91
CA PRO A 478 -9.22 12.96 17.22
C PRO A 478 -9.03 14.47 17.47
N VAL A 479 -9.86 15.04 18.34
CA VAL A 479 -9.72 16.42 18.83
C VAL A 479 -8.73 16.41 19.99
N ALA A 480 -7.66 17.21 19.92
CA ALA A 480 -6.58 17.19 20.92
C ALA A 480 -6.89 18.09 22.13
N SER A 481 -7.50 19.24 21.88
CA SER A 481 -7.98 20.16 22.91
C SER A 481 -9.19 20.93 22.38
N PHE A 482 -10.06 21.31 23.29
CA PHE A 482 -11.34 21.97 23.02
C PHE A 482 -11.56 23.04 24.08
N ALA A 483 -12.04 24.22 23.67
CA ALA A 483 -12.48 25.26 24.58
C ALA A 483 -13.73 25.94 24.04
N ALA A 484 -14.62 26.35 24.94
CA ALA A 484 -15.72 27.25 24.59
C ALA A 484 -15.15 28.61 24.14
N PHE A 485 -15.79 29.25 23.15
CA PHE A 485 -15.31 30.52 22.61
C PHE A 485 -16.49 31.40 22.17
N HIS A 486 -16.70 32.52 22.86
CA HIS A 486 -17.72 33.49 22.52
C HIS A 486 -17.06 34.79 22.08
N ASN A 487 -17.35 35.24 20.86
CA ASN A 487 -16.83 36.49 20.29
C ASN A 487 -17.89 37.12 19.38
N THR A 488 -17.77 38.42 19.08
CA THR A 488 -18.66 39.15 18.16
C THR A 488 -18.76 38.48 16.79
N ASN A 489 -17.66 37.92 16.29
CA ASN A 489 -17.60 37.19 15.01
C ASN A 489 -17.96 35.70 15.13
N CYS A 490 -18.14 35.17 16.35
CA CYS A 490 -18.46 33.77 16.63
C CYS A 490 -19.27 33.67 17.94
N PRO A 491 -20.56 34.07 17.91
CA PRO A 491 -21.40 34.02 19.10
C PRO A 491 -21.70 32.56 19.47
N GLN A 492 -21.49 32.24 20.75
CA GLN A 492 -21.72 30.89 21.32
C GLN A 492 -21.00 29.76 20.54
N GLY A 493 -19.82 30.09 20.02
CA GLY A 493 -18.99 29.12 19.33
C GLY A 493 -18.09 28.33 20.28
N PHE A 494 -17.17 27.63 19.66
CA PHE A 494 -16.09 26.92 20.30
C PHE A 494 -14.85 27.01 19.44
N LEU A 495 -13.71 26.77 20.05
CA LEU A 495 -12.48 26.56 19.34
C LEU A 495 -11.89 25.21 19.70
N TYR A 496 -11.27 24.57 18.73
CA TYR A 496 -10.62 23.30 18.98
C TYR A 496 -9.36 23.18 18.16
N PHE A 497 -8.39 22.46 18.71
CA PHE A 497 -7.25 22.01 17.96
C PHE A 497 -7.56 20.62 17.40
N ASN A 498 -7.53 20.52 16.08
CA ASN A 498 -7.48 19.20 15.45
C ASN A 498 -6.13 18.51 15.77
N ALA A 499 -6.02 17.21 15.50
CA ALA A 499 -4.77 16.45 15.67
C ALA A 499 -3.54 16.96 14.88
N LYS A 500 -3.66 18.07 14.13
CA LYS A 500 -2.52 18.77 13.48
C LYS A 500 -2.16 20.08 14.18
N SER A 501 -2.72 20.33 15.36
CA SER A 501 -2.56 21.61 16.05
C SER A 501 -3.00 22.81 15.20
N SER A 502 -3.97 22.63 14.28
CA SER A 502 -4.66 23.74 13.64
C SER A 502 -5.84 24.14 14.49
N LEU A 503 -5.80 25.38 14.99
CA LEU A 503 -6.90 26.03 15.67
C LEU A 503 -8.05 26.22 14.69
N ARG A 504 -9.23 25.77 15.07
CA ARG A 504 -10.47 26.01 14.34
C ARG A 504 -11.45 26.72 15.25
N ILE A 505 -11.79 27.94 14.89
CA ILE A 505 -12.93 28.66 15.46
C ILE A 505 -14.16 28.16 14.70
N SER A 506 -15.15 27.64 15.41
CA SER A 506 -16.30 26.97 14.83
C SER A 506 -17.54 27.25 15.67
N ALA A 507 -18.70 27.22 15.03
CA ALA A 507 -19.99 27.28 15.71
C ALA A 507 -20.79 26.03 15.32
N LEU A 508 -21.67 25.58 16.20
CA LEU A 508 -22.62 24.52 15.87
C LEU A 508 -23.63 25.06 14.84
N PRO A 509 -23.89 24.35 13.74
CA PRO A 509 -24.97 24.69 12.83
C PRO A 509 -26.32 24.87 13.55
N THR A 510 -26.86 26.09 13.51
CA THR A 510 -28.07 26.47 14.25
C THR A 510 -29.37 25.85 13.71
N HIS A 511 -29.35 25.32 12.49
CA HIS A 511 -30.51 24.70 11.86
C HIS A 511 -30.69 23.21 12.24
N LEU A 512 -29.81 22.66 13.08
CA LEU A 512 -29.89 21.31 13.63
C LEU A 512 -30.32 21.36 15.10
N SER A 513 -31.20 20.45 15.50
CA SER A 513 -31.44 20.14 16.90
C SER A 513 -30.46 19.08 17.37
N TYR A 514 -29.75 19.37 18.46
CA TYR A 514 -28.78 18.46 19.09
C TYR A 514 -29.36 17.72 20.30
N ASP A 515 -30.59 18.01 20.71
CA ASP A 515 -31.29 17.40 21.86
C ASP A 515 -31.99 16.07 21.49
N ALA A 516 -31.47 15.39 20.49
CA ALA A 516 -31.96 14.08 20.03
C ALA A 516 -30.78 13.11 19.99
N ALA A 517 -31.06 11.80 19.95
CA ALA A 517 -30.02 10.78 19.87
C ALA A 517 -29.05 11.03 18.70
N TRP A 518 -29.57 11.51 17.56
CA TRP A 518 -28.80 11.98 16.42
C TRP A 518 -29.12 13.46 16.15
N PRO A 519 -28.15 14.29 15.71
CA PRO A 519 -28.44 15.66 15.27
C PRO A 519 -29.45 15.67 14.12
N VAL A 520 -30.58 16.36 14.31
CA VAL A 520 -31.72 16.27 13.39
C VAL A 520 -32.28 17.64 13.02
N ARG A 521 -32.65 17.82 11.74
CA ARG A 521 -33.47 18.95 11.28
C ARG A 521 -34.85 18.44 10.91
N LYS A 522 -35.87 18.82 11.68
CA LYS A 522 -37.27 18.50 11.35
C LYS A 522 -37.80 19.55 10.38
N VAL A 523 -38.13 19.12 9.16
CA VAL A 523 -38.75 19.99 8.15
C VAL A 523 -40.26 19.72 8.12
N PRO A 524 -41.11 20.69 8.51
CA PRO A 524 -42.56 20.51 8.50
C PRO A 524 -43.11 20.65 7.07
N LEU A 525 -43.54 19.52 6.47
CA LEU A 525 -44.14 19.52 5.13
C LEU A 525 -45.65 19.79 5.13
N ARG A 526 -46.35 19.54 6.27
CA ARG A 526 -47.82 19.65 6.42
C ARG A 526 -48.64 18.79 5.44
N VAL A 527 -48.00 17.79 4.84
CA VAL A 527 -48.56 16.76 3.97
C VAL A 527 -47.93 15.43 4.35
N THR A 528 -48.49 14.31 3.89
CA THR A 528 -47.93 12.98 4.16
C THR A 528 -46.86 12.65 3.12
N PRO A 529 -45.56 12.56 3.48
CA PRO A 529 -44.52 12.12 2.56
C PRO A 529 -44.56 10.60 2.43
N HIS A 530 -44.62 10.08 1.20
CA HIS A 530 -44.65 8.65 0.92
C HIS A 530 -43.27 8.13 0.51
N PHE A 531 -42.61 8.82 -0.42
CA PHE A 531 -41.32 8.41 -0.96
C PHE A 531 -40.37 9.58 -1.12
N VAL A 532 -39.09 9.31 -0.89
CA VAL A 532 -38.00 10.24 -1.16
C VAL A 532 -36.85 9.51 -1.85
N THR A 533 -36.28 10.12 -2.88
CA THR A 533 -35.08 9.61 -3.54
C THR A 533 -34.12 10.75 -3.85
N PHE A 534 -32.82 10.48 -3.75
CA PHE A 534 -31.79 11.46 -4.08
C PHE A 534 -31.37 11.30 -5.55
N HIS A 535 -31.43 12.40 -6.30
CA HIS A 535 -30.91 12.46 -7.65
C HIS A 535 -29.46 12.96 -7.62
N LEU A 536 -28.53 12.09 -8.03
CA LEU A 536 -27.08 12.31 -7.86
C LEU A 536 -26.56 13.45 -8.75
N GLU A 537 -27.08 13.55 -9.96
CA GLU A 537 -26.64 14.48 -11.00
C GLU A 537 -27.01 15.93 -10.65
N SER A 538 -28.27 16.18 -10.28
CA SER A 538 -28.75 17.52 -9.88
C SER A 538 -28.50 17.85 -8.40
N LYS A 539 -28.16 16.84 -7.58
CA LYS A 539 -28.03 16.95 -6.12
C LYS A 539 -29.29 17.48 -5.45
N THR A 540 -30.45 17.02 -5.89
CA THR A 540 -31.76 17.37 -5.32
C THR A 540 -32.48 16.12 -4.84
N TYR A 541 -33.40 16.28 -3.88
CA TYR A 541 -34.33 15.22 -3.52
C TYR A 541 -35.57 15.32 -4.39
N CYS A 542 -36.06 14.18 -4.88
CA CYS A 542 -37.40 14.05 -5.42
C CYS A 542 -38.29 13.48 -4.31
N LEU A 543 -39.39 14.19 -4.04
CA LEU A 543 -40.33 13.88 -2.98
C LEU A 543 -41.70 13.61 -3.60
N VAL A 544 -42.33 12.52 -3.16
CA VAL A 544 -43.74 12.20 -3.41
C VAL A 544 -44.51 12.36 -2.11
N ALA A 545 -45.57 13.13 -2.14
CA ALA A 545 -46.45 13.34 -0.99
C ALA A 545 -47.92 13.34 -1.40
N SER A 546 -48.81 13.12 -0.44
CA SER A 546 -50.27 13.23 -0.66
C SER A 546 -50.91 14.23 0.30
N THR A 547 -52.00 14.84 -0.17
CA THR A 547 -52.93 15.63 0.64
C THR A 547 -54.24 14.86 0.75
N SER A 548 -54.79 14.77 1.96
CA SER A 548 -56.02 14.05 2.23
C SER A 548 -57.18 15.03 2.40
N THR A 549 -58.21 14.93 1.55
CA THR A 549 -59.38 15.82 1.56
C THR A 549 -60.69 15.02 1.57
N PRO A 550 -61.70 15.36 2.37
CA PRO A 550 -63.01 14.73 2.30
C PRO A 550 -63.62 14.82 0.90
N THR A 551 -64.13 13.70 0.37
CA THR A 551 -64.73 13.66 -0.97
C THR A 551 -66.18 13.19 -0.93
N THR A 552 -67.01 13.83 -1.75
CA THR A 552 -68.43 13.45 -1.96
C THR A 552 -68.61 12.60 -3.22
N SER A 553 -67.55 12.43 -4.00
CA SER A 553 -67.58 11.72 -5.29
C SER A 553 -66.79 10.42 -5.22
N TYR A 554 -67.32 9.36 -5.83
CA TYR A 554 -66.68 8.05 -5.91
C TYR A 554 -67.13 7.31 -7.17
N TYR A 555 -66.29 6.39 -7.65
CA TYR A 555 -66.58 5.62 -8.85
C TYR A 555 -67.36 4.35 -8.52
N LYS A 556 -68.40 4.08 -9.30
CA LYS A 556 -69.18 2.83 -9.29
C LYS A 556 -68.99 2.10 -10.61
N PHE A 557 -69.13 0.78 -10.59
CA PHE A 557 -69.20 -0.03 -11.78
C PHE A 557 -70.66 -0.19 -12.21
N ASN A 558 -71.00 0.17 -13.44
CA ASN A 558 -72.37 0.09 -13.96
C ASN A 558 -72.61 -1.09 -14.92
N GLY A 559 -71.63 -1.99 -15.08
CA GLY A 559 -71.69 -3.15 -15.97
C GLY A 559 -70.87 -3.00 -17.25
N GLU A 560 -70.67 -1.77 -17.75
CA GLU A 560 -69.90 -1.49 -18.97
C GLU A 560 -68.63 -0.68 -18.69
N ASP A 561 -68.71 0.37 -17.86
CA ASP A 561 -67.57 1.23 -17.53
C ASP A 561 -67.66 1.75 -16.08
N LYS A 562 -66.64 2.52 -15.67
CA LYS A 562 -66.64 3.26 -14.40
C LYS A 562 -67.46 4.54 -14.55
N GLU A 563 -68.41 4.75 -13.64
CA GLU A 563 -69.24 5.95 -13.58
C GLU A 563 -68.92 6.75 -12.31
N LYS A 564 -68.66 8.05 -12.47
CA LYS A 564 -68.40 8.95 -11.34
C LYS A 564 -69.72 9.36 -10.72
N SER A 565 -70.04 8.79 -9.55
CA SER A 565 -71.22 9.14 -8.77
C SER A 565 -70.87 10.16 -7.67
N SER A 566 -71.79 11.06 -7.34
CA SER A 566 -71.64 12.00 -6.23
C SER A 566 -72.87 11.95 -5.33
N ASP A 567 -72.69 11.55 -4.07
CA ASP A 567 -73.78 11.44 -3.11
C ASP A 567 -73.57 12.46 -1.99
N ASN A 568 -74.40 13.50 -1.95
CA ASN A 568 -74.38 14.48 -0.86
C ASN A 568 -75.33 14.03 0.27
N LYS A 569 -74.78 13.54 1.38
CA LYS A 569 -75.50 13.09 2.57
C LYS A 569 -75.61 14.16 3.68
N GLY A 570 -75.22 15.40 3.38
CA GLY A 570 -75.31 16.55 4.29
C GLY A 570 -74.13 16.68 5.27
N ASP A 571 -74.05 17.82 5.95
CA ASP A 571 -72.87 18.24 6.74
C ASP A 571 -72.54 17.36 7.95
N ARG A 572 -73.51 16.57 8.43
CA ARG A 572 -73.33 15.66 9.58
C ARG A 572 -72.75 14.30 9.19
N PHE A 573 -72.69 13.99 7.89
CA PHE A 573 -72.17 12.72 7.39
C PHE A 573 -70.64 12.77 7.29
N PRO A 574 -69.90 11.84 7.92
CA PRO A 574 -68.45 11.78 7.79
C PRO A 574 -68.07 11.23 6.41
N TYR A 575 -67.67 12.11 5.50
CA TYR A 575 -67.22 11.72 4.18
C TYR A 575 -65.87 10.97 4.21
N PRO A 576 -65.68 9.98 3.32
CA PRO A 576 -64.39 9.35 3.16
C PRO A 576 -63.36 10.37 2.67
N HIS A 577 -62.11 10.17 3.07
CA HIS A 577 -61.02 11.02 2.60
C HIS A 577 -60.45 10.47 1.30
N GLN A 578 -60.23 11.36 0.33
CA GLN A 578 -59.52 11.07 -0.90
C GLN A 578 -58.10 11.61 -0.81
N GLU A 579 -57.13 10.78 -1.16
CA GLU A 579 -55.74 11.21 -1.27
C GLU A 579 -55.45 11.71 -2.68
N LYS A 580 -54.89 12.92 -2.77
CA LYS A 580 -54.34 13.47 -4.01
C LYS A 580 -52.83 13.52 -3.92
N PHE A 581 -52.16 12.76 -4.78
CA PHE A 581 -50.70 12.66 -4.81
C PHE A 581 -50.10 13.79 -5.65
N PHE A 582 -48.88 14.20 -5.30
CA PHE A 582 -48.07 15.10 -6.11
C PHE A 582 -46.58 14.77 -5.97
N VAL A 583 -45.81 15.16 -6.98
CA VAL A 583 -44.35 15.02 -7.04
C VAL A 583 -43.73 16.41 -7.00
N THR A 584 -42.64 16.59 -6.25
CA THR A 584 -41.94 17.88 -6.19
C THR A 584 -40.44 17.70 -5.99
N LEU A 585 -39.65 18.70 -6.40
CA LEU A 585 -38.23 18.75 -6.06
C LEU A 585 -38.00 19.48 -4.74
N PHE A 586 -36.99 19.02 -4.01
CA PHE A 586 -36.63 19.52 -2.70
C PHE A 586 -35.12 19.75 -2.61
N SER A 587 -34.72 20.95 -2.16
CA SER A 587 -33.32 21.38 -2.14
C SER A 587 -32.63 20.98 -0.83
N PRO A 588 -31.49 20.26 -0.85
CA PRO A 588 -30.73 19.95 0.36
C PRO A 588 -29.96 21.17 0.92
N VAL A 589 -29.89 22.28 0.18
CA VAL A 589 -29.16 23.48 0.61
C VAL A 589 -30.03 24.31 1.56
N SER A 590 -31.23 24.68 1.13
CA SER A 590 -32.18 25.46 1.95
C SER A 590 -33.11 24.59 2.80
N TRP A 591 -33.31 23.33 2.40
CA TRP A 591 -34.36 22.44 2.90
C TRP A 591 -35.77 22.98 2.66
N GLU A 592 -35.99 23.45 1.43
CA GLU A 592 -37.26 23.98 0.94
C GLU A 592 -37.65 23.29 -0.37
N ILE A 593 -38.95 23.30 -0.64
CA ILE A 593 -39.50 22.85 -1.92
C ILE A 593 -39.06 23.84 -3.00
N ILE A 594 -38.55 23.32 -4.12
CA ILE A 594 -38.18 24.17 -5.26
C ILE A 594 -39.47 24.71 -5.89
N PRO A 595 -39.65 26.04 -5.99
CA PRO A 595 -40.84 26.63 -6.60
C PRO A 595 -41.06 26.13 -8.04
N ASN A 596 -42.32 26.09 -8.48
CA ASN A 596 -42.71 25.69 -9.85
C ASN A 596 -42.32 24.25 -10.25
N THR A 597 -41.98 23.38 -9.29
CA THR A 597 -41.65 21.97 -9.55
C THR A 597 -42.71 20.98 -9.07
N ARG A 598 -43.79 21.47 -8.45
CA ARG A 598 -44.91 20.62 -8.00
C ARG A 598 -45.74 20.19 -9.21
N ILE A 599 -45.82 18.89 -9.42
CA ILE A 599 -46.67 18.24 -10.43
C ILE A 599 -47.74 17.44 -9.69
N GLU A 600 -49.01 17.82 -9.85
CA GLU A 600 -50.12 17.06 -9.28
C GLU A 600 -50.49 15.88 -10.19
N LEU A 601 -50.76 14.73 -9.57
CA LEU A 601 -51.25 13.55 -10.26
C LEU A 601 -52.78 13.59 -10.39
N ASP A 602 -53.31 12.68 -11.20
CA ASP A 602 -54.75 12.61 -11.47
C ASP A 602 -55.54 12.16 -10.23
N ASP A 603 -56.84 12.46 -10.18
CA ASP A 603 -57.71 12.01 -9.10
C ASP A 603 -57.70 10.48 -8.99
N TRP A 604 -57.56 9.95 -7.76
CA TRP A 604 -57.47 8.51 -7.48
C TRP A 604 -56.18 7.84 -7.98
N GLU A 605 -55.25 8.58 -8.57
CA GLU A 605 -53.93 8.09 -8.95
C GLU A 605 -52.98 8.10 -7.74
N HIS A 606 -52.65 6.93 -7.23
CA HIS A 606 -51.75 6.73 -6.11
C HIS A 606 -50.36 6.36 -6.61
N VAL A 607 -49.32 6.99 -6.07
CA VAL A 607 -47.94 6.59 -6.36
C VAL A 607 -47.60 5.34 -5.54
N THR A 608 -47.18 4.28 -6.20
CA THR A 608 -46.81 3.00 -5.56
C THR A 608 -45.31 2.87 -5.36
N CYS A 609 -44.50 3.51 -6.23
CA CYS A 609 -43.05 3.44 -6.14
C CYS A 609 -42.37 4.65 -6.80
N LEU A 610 -41.25 5.05 -6.20
CA LEU A 610 -40.35 6.10 -6.69
C LEU A 610 -38.90 5.57 -6.64
N LYS A 611 -38.19 5.61 -7.76
CA LYS A 611 -36.78 5.20 -7.84
C LYS A 611 -35.97 6.12 -8.73
N ASN A 612 -34.74 6.41 -8.31
CA ASN A 612 -33.71 6.91 -9.21
C ASN A 612 -33.13 5.73 -9.99
N VAL A 613 -33.34 5.70 -11.30
CA VAL A 613 -32.94 4.62 -12.21
C VAL A 613 -31.89 5.09 -13.23
N SER A 614 -30.76 4.41 -13.28
CA SER A 614 -29.70 4.52 -14.26
C SER A 614 -30.04 3.67 -15.50
N LEU A 615 -30.54 4.32 -16.55
CA LEU A 615 -30.92 3.68 -17.82
C LEU A 615 -29.84 3.90 -18.89
N SER A 616 -29.80 3.03 -19.90
CA SER A 616 -28.85 3.12 -21.01
C SER A 616 -29.01 4.43 -21.79
N TYR A 617 -27.91 5.17 -21.96
CA TYR A 617 -27.90 6.45 -22.67
C TYR A 617 -26.57 6.69 -23.38
N GLU A 618 -26.61 6.82 -24.70
CA GLU A 618 -25.43 6.93 -25.57
C GLU A 618 -24.65 8.24 -25.37
N GLY A 619 -25.29 9.30 -24.88
CA GLY A 619 -24.64 10.60 -24.67
C GLY A 619 -23.73 10.72 -23.44
N THR A 620 -23.57 9.65 -22.64
CA THR A 620 -22.70 9.65 -21.45
C THR A 620 -21.55 8.66 -21.59
N ARG A 621 -20.36 9.01 -21.08
CA ARG A 621 -19.18 8.12 -21.12
C ARG A 621 -19.39 6.78 -20.41
N SER A 622 -20.23 6.75 -19.37
CA SER A 622 -20.63 5.53 -18.66
C SER A 622 -21.60 4.66 -19.46
N GLY A 623 -22.23 5.19 -20.52
CA GLY A 623 -23.34 4.57 -21.22
C GLY A 623 -24.64 4.51 -20.40
N LEU A 624 -24.69 5.18 -19.24
CA LEU A 624 -25.81 5.18 -18.30
C LEU A 624 -26.07 6.60 -17.79
N ARG A 625 -27.35 6.97 -17.67
CA ARG A 625 -27.82 8.25 -17.11
C ARG A 625 -28.93 8.01 -16.08
N GLY A 626 -28.91 8.76 -14.97
CA GLY A 626 -29.95 8.74 -13.94
C GLY A 626 -31.24 9.44 -14.41
N TYR A 627 -32.37 8.81 -14.11
CA TYR A 627 -33.72 9.34 -14.34
C TYR A 627 -34.59 9.03 -13.11
N ILE A 628 -35.63 9.82 -12.90
CA ILE A 628 -36.63 9.55 -11.88
C ILE A 628 -37.76 8.75 -12.51
N ALA A 629 -37.92 7.49 -12.10
CA ALA A 629 -39.03 6.65 -12.52
C ALA A 629 -40.07 6.54 -11.39
N ILE A 630 -41.33 6.73 -11.75
CA ILE A 630 -42.49 6.70 -10.87
C ILE A 630 -43.49 5.70 -11.44
N GLY A 631 -43.97 4.81 -10.57
CA GLY A 631 -45.04 3.88 -10.86
C GLY A 631 -46.28 4.31 -10.10
N THR A 632 -47.41 4.34 -10.79
CA THR A 632 -48.68 4.76 -10.20
C THR A 632 -49.77 3.72 -10.42
N ASN A 633 -50.82 3.85 -9.63
CA ASN A 633 -51.99 3.01 -9.69
C ASN A 633 -53.27 3.83 -9.49
N TYR A 634 -54.25 3.67 -10.38
CA TYR A 634 -55.58 4.21 -10.18
C TYR A 634 -56.37 3.29 -9.25
N ASN A 635 -56.64 3.78 -8.04
CA ASN A 635 -57.33 3.05 -6.99
C ASN A 635 -58.78 3.56 -6.89
N TYR A 636 -59.73 2.80 -7.45
CA TYR A 636 -61.15 3.15 -7.42
C TYR A 636 -61.88 2.29 -6.36
N SER A 637 -62.74 1.36 -6.80
CA SER A 637 -63.37 0.32 -5.97
C SER A 637 -62.80 -1.05 -6.35
N GLU A 638 -63.00 -2.06 -5.50
CA GLU A 638 -62.67 -3.46 -5.79
C GLU A 638 -63.37 -3.98 -7.07
N ASP A 639 -64.58 -3.48 -7.35
CA ASP A 639 -65.36 -3.85 -8.53
C ASP A 639 -64.81 -3.29 -9.85
N ILE A 640 -63.89 -2.33 -9.79
CA ILE A 640 -63.35 -1.64 -10.96
C ILE A 640 -61.91 -2.12 -11.22
N THR A 641 -61.64 -2.53 -12.46
CA THR A 641 -60.29 -2.97 -12.84
C THR A 641 -59.28 -1.84 -12.66
N SER A 642 -58.25 -2.11 -11.86
CA SER A 642 -57.17 -1.17 -11.57
C SER A 642 -56.16 -1.11 -12.72
N ARG A 643 -55.83 0.10 -13.16
CA ARG A 643 -54.79 0.39 -14.17
C ARG A 643 -53.70 1.24 -13.53
N GLY A 644 -52.50 1.22 -14.10
CA GLY A 644 -51.38 2.03 -13.62
C GLY A 644 -50.79 2.95 -14.68
N ARG A 645 -49.85 3.81 -14.30
CA ARG A 645 -49.07 4.65 -15.21
C ARG A 645 -47.59 4.53 -14.88
N ILE A 646 -46.74 4.50 -15.91
CA ILE A 646 -45.29 4.66 -15.74
C ILE A 646 -44.94 6.08 -16.17
N ILE A 647 -44.26 6.81 -15.29
CA ILE A 647 -43.82 8.17 -15.52
C ILE A 647 -42.29 8.22 -15.34
N ILE A 648 -41.58 8.81 -16.31
CA ILE A 648 -40.13 9.00 -16.27
C ILE A 648 -39.82 10.48 -16.46
N TYR A 649 -39.16 11.05 -15.46
CA TYR A 649 -38.67 12.43 -15.48
C TYR A 649 -37.15 12.46 -15.57
N ASP A 650 -36.63 13.42 -16.34
CA ASP A 650 -35.25 13.90 -16.26
C ASP A 650 -35.23 15.21 -15.46
N ILE A 651 -34.22 15.39 -14.61
CA ILE A 651 -34.05 16.65 -13.87
C ILE A 651 -32.99 17.45 -14.62
N ILE A 652 -33.45 18.51 -15.29
CA ILE A 652 -32.60 19.37 -16.11
C ILE A 652 -32.23 20.64 -15.35
N ASP A 653 -31.04 21.15 -15.65
CA ASP A 653 -30.64 22.49 -15.24
C ASP A 653 -31.22 23.51 -16.24
N VAL A 654 -31.94 24.50 -15.72
CA VAL A 654 -32.53 25.63 -16.44
C VAL A 654 -31.98 26.93 -15.87
N VAL A 655 -32.11 28.02 -16.64
CA VAL A 655 -31.75 29.35 -16.14
C VAL A 655 -32.72 29.70 -15.00
N PRO A 656 -32.23 29.99 -13.77
CA PRO A 656 -33.09 30.34 -12.64
C PRO A 656 -33.82 31.67 -12.90
N GLU A 657 -35.04 31.76 -12.39
CA GLU A 657 -35.83 32.99 -12.44
C GLU A 657 -35.16 34.12 -11.62
N PRO A 658 -35.20 35.39 -12.08
CA PRO A 658 -34.63 36.52 -11.35
C PRO A 658 -35.17 36.59 -9.90
N GLY A 659 -34.27 36.59 -8.91
CA GLY A 659 -34.63 36.61 -7.49
C GLY A 659 -34.92 35.25 -6.85
N GLN A 660 -34.96 34.16 -7.63
CA GLN A 660 -35.21 32.80 -7.11
C GLN A 660 -34.11 31.81 -7.56
N PRO A 661 -32.96 31.74 -6.87
CA PRO A 661 -31.84 30.88 -7.30
C PRO A 661 -32.14 29.37 -7.25
N LEU A 662 -33.18 28.96 -6.52
CA LEU A 662 -33.58 27.55 -6.40
C LEU A 662 -34.22 27.00 -7.67
N THR A 663 -34.83 27.84 -8.52
CA THR A 663 -35.57 27.43 -9.74
C THR A 663 -34.65 26.98 -10.88
N LYS A 664 -33.35 26.83 -10.62
CA LYS A 664 -32.38 26.26 -11.57
C LYS A 664 -32.69 24.82 -11.97
N ASN A 665 -33.45 24.06 -11.18
CA ASN A 665 -33.75 22.65 -11.44
C ASN A 665 -35.24 22.47 -11.76
N ARG A 666 -35.55 21.75 -12.84
CA ARG A 666 -36.92 21.49 -13.28
C ARG A 666 -37.11 20.05 -13.76
N PHE A 667 -38.32 19.52 -13.59
CA PHE A 667 -38.72 18.26 -14.20
C PHE A 667 -38.92 18.43 -15.71
N LYS A 668 -38.36 17.50 -16.48
CA LYS A 668 -38.67 17.30 -17.89
C LYS A 668 -39.31 15.93 -18.04
N GLU A 669 -40.56 15.90 -18.47
CA GLU A 669 -41.26 14.65 -18.78
C GLU A 669 -40.65 14.01 -20.03
N LEU A 670 -40.17 12.78 -19.89
CA LEU A 670 -39.67 11.99 -21.01
C LEU A 670 -40.67 10.91 -21.43
N TYR A 671 -41.41 10.39 -20.47
CA TYR A 671 -42.38 9.32 -20.68
C TYR A 671 -43.49 9.42 -19.64
N ALA A 672 -44.74 9.37 -20.09
CA ALA A 672 -45.90 9.23 -19.22
C ALA A 672 -46.98 8.47 -20.00
N LYS A 673 -47.11 7.15 -19.75
CA LYS A 673 -48.13 6.33 -20.42
C LYS A 673 -48.79 5.35 -19.45
N GLU A 674 -50.09 5.19 -19.62
CA GLU A 674 -50.88 4.21 -18.88
C GLU A 674 -50.49 2.79 -19.27
N GLN A 675 -50.65 1.87 -18.34
CA GLN A 675 -50.36 0.45 -18.45
C GLN A 675 -51.63 -0.35 -18.19
N LYS A 676 -51.72 -1.53 -18.82
CA LYS A 676 -52.92 -2.39 -18.74
C LYS A 676 -53.24 -2.91 -17.34
N GLY A 677 -52.28 -2.85 -16.42
CA GLY A 677 -52.45 -3.24 -15.02
C GLY A 677 -51.78 -2.24 -14.08
N PRO A 678 -51.97 -2.43 -12.76
CA PRO A 678 -51.36 -1.57 -11.75
C PRO A 678 -49.84 -1.66 -11.84
N VAL A 679 -49.14 -0.52 -11.82
CA VAL A 679 -47.67 -0.50 -11.71
C VAL A 679 -47.36 -0.50 -10.23
N THR A 680 -46.79 -1.58 -9.71
CA THR A 680 -46.68 -1.81 -8.25
C THR A 680 -45.26 -1.64 -7.73
N ALA A 681 -44.26 -1.91 -8.57
CA ALA A 681 -42.84 -1.72 -8.25
C ALA A 681 -42.04 -1.43 -9.52
N LEU A 682 -40.92 -0.70 -9.35
CA LEU A 682 -39.97 -0.36 -10.41
C LEU A 682 -38.53 -0.56 -9.93
N THR A 683 -37.65 -0.97 -10.84
CA THR A 683 -36.20 -1.00 -10.62
C THR A 683 -35.45 -0.98 -11.95
N GLN A 684 -34.12 -1.03 -11.90
CA GLN A 684 -33.25 -1.09 -13.09
C GLN A 684 -32.53 -2.43 -13.17
N VAL A 685 -32.17 -2.90 -14.37
CA VAL A 685 -31.19 -4.00 -14.54
C VAL A 685 -30.36 -3.74 -15.79
N LEU A 686 -29.03 -3.72 -15.67
CA LEU A 686 -28.13 -3.54 -16.82
C LEU A 686 -28.52 -2.41 -17.82
N GLY A 687 -29.04 -1.28 -17.31
CA GLY A 687 -29.50 -0.15 -18.15
C GLY A 687 -30.93 -0.25 -18.68
N TYR A 688 -31.65 -1.33 -18.39
CA TYR A 688 -33.07 -1.51 -18.69
C TYR A 688 -33.94 -1.17 -17.48
N LEU A 689 -35.15 -0.68 -17.73
CA LEU A 689 -36.20 -0.52 -16.72
C LEU A 689 -36.93 -1.86 -16.52
N ILE A 690 -37.12 -2.27 -15.28
CA ILE A 690 -38.02 -3.37 -14.92
C ILE A 690 -39.19 -2.77 -14.16
N SER A 691 -40.41 -3.07 -14.62
CA SER A 691 -41.65 -2.77 -13.93
C SER A 691 -42.38 -4.05 -13.52
N ALA A 692 -43.08 -3.99 -12.39
CA ALA A 692 -44.10 -4.98 -12.05
C ALA A 692 -45.44 -4.37 -12.43
N VAL A 693 -46.11 -4.96 -13.42
CA VAL A 693 -47.40 -4.49 -13.96
C VAL A 693 -48.40 -5.64 -13.84
N GLY A 694 -49.28 -5.60 -12.84
CA GLY A 694 -50.18 -6.72 -12.53
C GLY A 694 -49.45 -8.09 -12.57
N GLN A 695 -49.93 -9.01 -13.40
CA GLN A 695 -49.26 -10.30 -13.66
C GLN A 695 -48.45 -10.37 -14.97
N LYS A 696 -48.33 -9.30 -15.78
CA LYS A 696 -47.68 -9.34 -17.11
C LYS A 696 -47.00 -8.02 -17.53
N LEU A 697 -45.90 -8.11 -18.29
CA LEU A 697 -45.10 -6.99 -18.82
C LEU A 697 -45.31 -6.79 -20.34
N LYS A 698 -45.86 -5.65 -20.80
CA LYS A 698 -45.83 -5.24 -22.23
C LYS A 698 -46.29 -3.78 -22.46
N ASP A 699 -45.56 -2.96 -23.24
CA ASP A 699 -46.14 -1.84 -24.00
C ASP A 699 -45.26 -1.28 -25.17
N ASN A 700 -45.76 -0.26 -25.90
CA ASN A 700 -45.41 0.09 -27.29
C ASN A 700 -44.35 1.21 -27.55
N ASP A 701 -43.96 2.04 -26.58
CA ASP A 701 -42.87 3.04 -26.74
C ASP A 701 -41.62 2.64 -25.93
N LEU A 702 -41.84 2.19 -24.70
CA LEU A 702 -40.88 1.36 -23.98
C LEU A 702 -40.97 -0.05 -24.55
N VAL A 703 -40.04 -0.44 -25.42
CA VAL A 703 -40.07 -1.75 -26.07
C VAL A 703 -39.95 -2.86 -25.02
N GLY A 704 -41.02 -3.65 -24.88
CA GLY A 704 -41.01 -4.83 -24.00
C GLY A 704 -39.97 -5.86 -24.44
N VAL A 705 -38.90 -6.03 -23.65
CA VAL A 705 -37.77 -6.93 -23.97
C VAL A 705 -38.00 -8.34 -23.44
N ALA A 706 -38.47 -8.46 -22.20
CA ALA A 706 -38.66 -9.71 -21.49
C ALA A 706 -39.85 -9.62 -20.53
N PHE A 707 -40.52 -10.73 -20.25
CA PHE A 707 -41.55 -10.83 -19.23
C PHE A 707 -41.42 -12.15 -18.47
N ILE A 708 -41.97 -12.20 -17.26
CA ILE A 708 -42.11 -13.40 -16.45
C ILE A 708 -43.35 -13.24 -15.57
N ASP A 709 -44.08 -14.34 -15.39
CA ASP A 709 -45.23 -14.35 -14.48
C ASP A 709 -44.73 -14.41 -13.03
N THR A 710 -45.14 -13.41 -12.23
CA THR A 710 -44.86 -13.35 -10.79
C THR A 710 -46.04 -13.93 -9.99
N GLN A 711 -46.00 -13.81 -8.66
CA GLN A 711 -47.04 -14.38 -7.80
C GLN A 711 -48.28 -13.47 -7.70
N ILE A 712 -48.54 -12.85 -6.55
CA ILE A 712 -49.80 -12.17 -6.25
C ILE A 712 -49.65 -10.66 -6.48
N TYR A 713 -48.76 -10.02 -5.71
CA TYR A 713 -48.56 -8.58 -5.76
C TYR A 713 -47.11 -8.28 -5.38
N VAL A 714 -46.35 -7.80 -6.35
CA VAL A 714 -44.96 -7.40 -6.15
C VAL A 714 -44.92 -5.95 -5.69
N HIS A 715 -44.69 -5.70 -4.42
CA HIS A 715 -44.60 -4.32 -3.90
C HIS A 715 -43.18 -3.76 -3.90
N LYS A 716 -42.16 -4.61 -3.96
CA LYS A 716 -40.75 -4.16 -3.97
C LYS A 716 -39.89 -5.00 -4.90
N MET A 717 -38.99 -4.33 -5.62
CA MET A 717 -37.95 -4.96 -6.43
C MET A 717 -36.60 -4.29 -6.20
N LEU A 718 -35.55 -5.10 -6.15
CA LEU A 718 -34.16 -4.65 -6.08
C LEU A 718 -33.33 -5.42 -7.08
N SER A 719 -32.23 -4.83 -7.53
CA SER A 719 -31.33 -5.47 -8.47
C SER A 719 -29.87 -5.34 -8.07
N VAL A 720 -29.10 -6.35 -8.46
CA VAL A 720 -27.65 -6.33 -8.36
C VAL A 720 -27.08 -7.02 -9.59
N LYS A 721 -26.36 -6.25 -10.41
CA LYS A 721 -25.88 -6.69 -11.72
C LYS A 721 -27.03 -7.22 -12.58
N ASN A 722 -27.11 -8.53 -12.80
CA ASN A 722 -28.12 -9.23 -13.60
C ASN A 722 -29.14 -10.00 -12.76
N LEU A 723 -29.03 -9.96 -11.43
CA LEU A 723 -29.98 -10.57 -10.51
C LEU A 723 -31.02 -9.54 -10.08
N VAL A 724 -32.26 -9.98 -9.97
CA VAL A 724 -33.39 -9.17 -9.53
C VAL A 724 -34.08 -9.91 -8.39
N LEU A 725 -34.13 -9.28 -7.23
CA LEU A 725 -34.85 -9.78 -6.08
C LEU A 725 -36.23 -9.12 -6.06
N VAL A 726 -37.26 -9.95 -5.90
CA VAL A 726 -38.67 -9.56 -5.96
C VAL A 726 -39.32 -9.94 -4.64
N ALA A 727 -39.99 -8.99 -3.99
CA ALA A 727 -40.79 -9.26 -2.80
C ALA A 727 -42.26 -9.26 -3.18
N ASP A 728 -42.95 -10.32 -2.78
CA ASP A 728 -44.39 -10.45 -2.87
C ASP A 728 -45.02 -10.16 -1.50
N VAL A 729 -46.20 -9.56 -1.51
CA VAL A 729 -46.95 -9.22 -0.28
C VAL A 729 -47.32 -10.46 0.54
N TYR A 730 -47.45 -11.65 -0.06
CA TYR A 730 -47.85 -12.88 0.64
C TYR A 730 -46.93 -14.07 0.39
N LYS A 731 -46.21 -14.10 -0.73
CA LYS A 731 -45.36 -15.21 -1.18
C LYS A 731 -43.86 -14.95 -1.01
N SER A 732 -43.49 -14.25 0.06
CA SER A 732 -42.09 -14.04 0.45
C SER A 732 -41.26 -13.44 -0.71
N ILE A 733 -39.99 -13.84 -0.84
CA ILE A 733 -39.08 -13.36 -1.88
C ILE A 733 -38.83 -14.38 -2.99
N SER A 734 -38.67 -13.88 -4.22
CA SER A 734 -38.24 -14.61 -5.40
C SER A 734 -36.99 -13.98 -6.01
N LEU A 735 -36.00 -14.81 -6.37
CA LEU A 735 -34.78 -14.41 -7.04
C LEU A 735 -34.89 -14.72 -8.53
N LEU A 736 -34.83 -13.67 -9.35
CA LEU A 736 -34.84 -13.73 -10.80
C LEU A 736 -33.45 -13.40 -11.37
N ARG A 737 -33.19 -13.87 -12.58
CA ARG A 737 -32.00 -13.54 -13.36
C ARG A 737 -32.39 -13.07 -14.74
N TYR A 738 -31.87 -11.91 -15.12
CA TYR A 738 -31.97 -11.41 -16.48
C TYR A 738 -30.76 -11.88 -17.31
N GLN A 739 -31.05 -12.46 -18.48
CA GLN A 739 -30.03 -12.95 -19.41
C GLN A 739 -30.05 -12.08 -20.66
N ALA A 740 -29.12 -11.11 -20.73
CA ALA A 740 -29.09 -10.13 -21.81
C ALA A 740 -28.96 -10.75 -23.21
N GLN A 741 -28.18 -11.84 -23.34
CA GLN A 741 -27.98 -12.55 -24.62
C GLN A 741 -29.28 -13.15 -25.17
N HIS A 742 -30.14 -13.69 -24.30
CA HIS A 742 -31.39 -14.33 -24.70
C HIS A 742 -32.60 -13.42 -24.57
N ARG A 743 -32.43 -12.22 -23.99
CA ARG A 743 -33.53 -11.29 -23.67
C ARG A 743 -34.63 -11.98 -22.84
N THR A 744 -34.25 -12.84 -21.89
CA THR A 744 -35.20 -13.58 -21.03
C THR A 744 -34.98 -13.29 -19.55
N LEU A 745 -36.08 -13.30 -18.80
CA LEU A 745 -36.10 -13.34 -17.34
C LEU A 745 -36.39 -14.77 -16.89
N SER A 746 -35.54 -15.31 -16.03
CA SER A 746 -35.69 -16.67 -15.50
C SER A 746 -35.77 -16.65 -13.97
N LEU A 747 -36.74 -17.37 -13.39
CA LEU A 747 -36.78 -17.64 -11.96
C LEU A 747 -35.61 -18.55 -11.58
N VAL A 748 -34.73 -18.08 -10.69
CA VAL A 748 -33.58 -18.84 -10.21
C VAL A 748 -33.96 -19.64 -8.97
N SER A 749 -34.58 -18.99 -7.99
CA SER A 749 -34.88 -19.56 -6.69
C SER A 749 -35.97 -18.76 -6.00
N ARG A 750 -36.70 -19.36 -5.06
CA ARG A 750 -37.69 -18.65 -4.24
C ARG A 750 -37.75 -19.20 -2.82
N ASP A 751 -38.25 -18.40 -1.90
CA ASP A 751 -38.74 -18.94 -0.62
C ASP A 751 -40.10 -19.60 -0.85
N LEU A 752 -40.30 -20.78 -0.27
CA LEU A 752 -41.54 -21.55 -0.39
C LEU A 752 -42.55 -21.19 0.70
N ARG A 753 -42.11 -20.48 1.74
CA ARG A 753 -42.97 -20.04 2.84
C ARG A 753 -43.87 -18.90 2.36
N SER A 754 -45.07 -18.85 2.92
CA SER A 754 -45.91 -17.65 2.80
C SER A 754 -45.56 -16.72 3.96
N ALA A 755 -44.94 -15.60 3.64
CA ALA A 755 -44.51 -14.57 4.58
C ALA A 755 -44.81 -13.20 3.97
N GLN A 756 -45.32 -12.29 4.78
CA GLN A 756 -45.62 -10.92 4.36
C GLN A 756 -44.36 -10.07 4.51
N ILE A 757 -43.82 -9.63 3.38
CA ILE A 757 -42.56 -8.88 3.35
C ILE A 757 -42.86 -7.38 3.38
N TYR A 758 -42.17 -6.64 4.24
CA TYR A 758 -42.23 -5.17 4.25
C TYR A 758 -41.14 -4.59 3.36
N ASP A 759 -39.87 -4.90 3.66
CA ASP A 759 -38.74 -4.48 2.84
C ASP A 759 -37.69 -5.58 2.73
N MET A 760 -36.78 -5.42 1.77
CA MET A 760 -35.67 -6.34 1.53
C MET A 760 -34.44 -5.56 1.06
N GLU A 761 -33.25 -6.10 1.30
CA GLU A 761 -31.98 -5.54 0.82
C GLU A 761 -30.89 -6.61 0.74
N PHE A 762 -29.87 -6.38 -0.08
CA PHE A 762 -28.75 -7.30 -0.20
C PHE A 762 -27.79 -7.18 1.00
N MET A 763 -27.28 -8.30 1.52
CA MET A 763 -26.13 -8.30 2.42
C MET A 763 -24.88 -8.68 1.64
N VAL A 764 -23.86 -7.82 1.64
CA VAL A 764 -22.63 -8.02 0.87
C VAL A 764 -21.46 -8.17 1.83
N ASP A 765 -20.87 -9.37 1.85
CA ASP A 765 -19.62 -9.65 2.57
C ASP A 765 -18.60 -10.27 1.62
N ASN A 766 -17.69 -9.44 1.14
CA ASN A 766 -16.61 -9.80 0.22
C ASN A 766 -17.13 -10.48 -1.05
N THR A 767 -17.10 -11.82 -1.09
CA THR A 767 -17.55 -12.64 -2.23
C THR A 767 -18.94 -13.24 -2.01
N THR A 768 -19.49 -13.12 -0.81
CA THR A 768 -20.79 -13.68 -0.43
C THR A 768 -21.89 -12.65 -0.55
N LEU A 769 -23.05 -13.10 -0.99
CA LEU A 769 -24.26 -12.31 -1.15
C LEU A 769 -25.40 -12.99 -0.40
N GLY A 770 -26.02 -12.27 0.52
CA GLY A 770 -27.25 -12.65 1.19
C GLY A 770 -28.41 -11.72 0.83
N PHE A 771 -29.62 -12.15 1.15
CA PHE A 771 -30.86 -11.41 0.96
C PHE A 771 -31.50 -11.20 2.33
N LEU A 772 -31.37 -10.00 2.89
CA LEU A 772 -32.00 -9.64 4.14
C LEU A 772 -33.43 -9.19 3.85
N VAL A 773 -34.36 -9.67 4.66
CA VAL A 773 -35.80 -9.46 4.47
C VAL A 773 -36.42 -9.08 5.80
N SER A 774 -37.28 -8.07 5.81
CA SER A 774 -38.16 -7.75 6.94
C SER A 774 -39.56 -8.29 6.71
N GLU A 775 -40.13 -8.90 7.74
CA GLU A 775 -41.47 -9.47 7.73
C GLU A 775 -42.44 -8.61 8.57
N ALA A 776 -43.75 -8.73 8.30
CA ALA A 776 -44.81 -7.99 8.99
C ALA A 776 -44.86 -8.20 10.51
N GLU A 777 -44.42 -9.37 10.99
CA GLU A 777 -44.36 -9.71 12.41
C GLU A 777 -43.14 -9.09 13.13
N GLY A 778 -42.38 -8.20 12.48
CA GLY A 778 -41.19 -7.58 13.05
C GLY A 778 -39.98 -8.52 13.10
N ASN A 779 -39.95 -9.55 12.24
CA ASN A 779 -38.79 -10.43 12.08
C ASN A 779 -37.89 -9.94 10.94
N LEU A 780 -36.60 -10.16 11.11
CA LEU A 780 -35.59 -10.14 10.07
C LEU A 780 -35.18 -11.57 9.72
N ALA A 781 -35.08 -11.87 8.43
CA ALA A 781 -34.59 -13.16 7.93
C ALA A 781 -33.54 -12.94 6.84
N LEU A 782 -32.43 -13.69 6.93
CA LEU A 782 -31.37 -13.69 5.92
C LEU A 782 -31.46 -14.97 5.09
N PHE A 783 -31.64 -14.80 3.79
CA PHE A 783 -31.61 -15.89 2.83
C PHE A 783 -30.30 -15.92 2.04
N MET A 784 -29.88 -17.10 1.61
CA MET A 784 -28.79 -17.29 0.68
C MET A 784 -29.17 -18.26 -0.43
N TYR A 785 -28.67 -18.00 -1.63
CA TYR A 785 -28.74 -18.92 -2.75
C TYR A 785 -27.53 -19.86 -2.74
N GLN A 786 -27.74 -21.12 -2.36
CA GLN A 786 -26.69 -22.15 -2.29
C GLN A 786 -27.16 -23.43 -3.02
N PRO A 787 -27.00 -23.52 -4.34
CA PRO A 787 -27.49 -24.66 -5.13
C PRO A 787 -26.81 -26.00 -4.77
N GLN A 788 -25.61 -25.94 -4.20
CA GLN A 788 -24.87 -27.12 -3.73
C GLN A 788 -25.44 -27.72 -2.44
N ALA A 789 -26.24 -26.97 -1.68
CA ALA A 789 -26.83 -27.46 -0.44
C ALA A 789 -28.06 -28.33 -0.75
N ARG A 790 -28.12 -29.52 -0.14
CA ARG A 790 -29.23 -30.47 -0.34
C ARG A 790 -30.60 -29.87 -0.01
N GLU A 791 -30.66 -29.01 1.00
CA GLU A 791 -31.87 -28.31 1.45
C GLU A 791 -32.44 -27.34 0.40
N SER A 792 -31.65 -26.93 -0.58
CA SER A 792 -32.07 -26.00 -1.64
C SER A 792 -32.84 -26.68 -2.78
N TYR A 793 -32.98 -28.01 -2.76
CA TYR A 793 -33.56 -28.79 -3.87
C TYR A 793 -32.93 -28.46 -5.23
N GLY A 794 -31.59 -28.51 -5.28
CA GLY A 794 -30.83 -28.21 -6.50
C GLY A 794 -30.85 -26.72 -6.88
N GLY A 795 -31.01 -25.82 -5.90
CA GLY A 795 -31.07 -24.37 -6.09
C GLY A 795 -32.46 -23.76 -6.22
N GLN A 796 -33.52 -24.57 -6.39
CA GLN A 796 -34.88 -24.04 -6.55
C GLN A 796 -35.43 -23.32 -5.31
N ARG A 797 -34.94 -23.70 -4.12
CA ARG A 797 -35.35 -23.14 -2.83
C ARG A 797 -34.25 -22.26 -2.21
N LEU A 798 -34.63 -21.06 -1.79
CA LEU A 798 -33.76 -20.18 -0.98
C LEU A 798 -33.62 -20.73 0.44
N ILE A 799 -32.39 -20.74 0.96
CA ILE A 799 -32.10 -21.24 2.30
C ILE A 799 -32.06 -20.07 3.27
N ARG A 800 -32.92 -20.11 4.30
CA ARG A 800 -32.86 -19.18 5.44
C ARG A 800 -31.65 -19.56 6.30
N LYS A 801 -30.63 -18.71 6.29
CA LYS A 801 -29.39 -18.90 7.06
C LYS A 801 -29.43 -18.27 8.43
N SER A 802 -30.14 -17.16 8.57
CA SER A 802 -30.39 -16.59 9.88
C SER A 802 -31.76 -15.96 10.04
N ASP A 803 -32.19 -15.88 11.28
CA ASP A 803 -33.41 -15.20 11.71
C ASP A 803 -33.18 -14.40 13.00
N TYR A 804 -33.94 -13.32 13.14
CA TYR A 804 -33.88 -12.43 14.30
C TYR A 804 -35.20 -11.70 14.48
N HIS A 805 -35.77 -11.71 15.68
CA HIS A 805 -36.95 -10.90 15.97
C HIS A 805 -36.51 -9.51 16.48
N LEU A 806 -36.75 -8.49 15.65
CA LEU A 806 -36.48 -7.10 15.99
C LEU A 806 -37.57 -6.57 16.94
N GLY A 807 -38.82 -6.97 16.70
CA GLY A 807 -40.01 -6.49 17.42
C GLY A 807 -40.60 -5.20 16.87
N GLN A 808 -39.99 -4.65 15.81
CA GLN A 808 -40.48 -3.47 15.09
C GLN A 808 -40.52 -3.77 13.60
N GLN A 809 -41.46 -3.15 12.89
CA GLN A 809 -41.58 -3.28 11.44
C GLN A 809 -40.57 -2.37 10.75
N VAL A 810 -39.75 -2.94 9.86
CA VAL A 810 -38.78 -2.19 9.06
C VAL A 810 -39.40 -1.83 7.71
N ASN A 811 -39.45 -0.53 7.39
CA ASN A 811 -40.08 -0.04 6.16
C ASN A 811 -39.08 0.36 5.07
N ALA A 812 -37.87 0.78 5.45
CA ALA A 812 -36.83 1.13 4.48
C ALA A 812 -35.44 0.63 4.91
N MET A 813 -34.78 -0.06 3.99
CA MET A 813 -33.40 -0.53 4.08
C MET A 813 -32.54 0.09 2.97
N PHE A 814 -31.26 0.31 3.27
CA PHE A 814 -30.27 0.76 2.28
C PHE A 814 -28.85 0.36 2.73
N ARG A 815 -27.88 0.42 1.80
CA ARG A 815 -26.52 -0.07 2.04
C ARG A 815 -25.49 1.05 2.01
N ILE A 816 -24.50 0.93 2.89
CA ILE A 816 -23.32 1.78 2.93
C ILE A 816 -22.08 0.89 2.91
N ASN A 817 -21.01 1.31 2.23
CA ASN A 817 -19.74 0.60 2.31
C ASN A 817 -19.18 0.74 3.73
N ALA A 818 -18.90 -0.38 4.41
CA ALA A 818 -18.30 -0.36 5.74
C ALA A 818 -16.97 0.40 5.72
N ARG A 819 -16.67 1.11 6.82
CA ARG A 819 -15.47 1.96 6.87
C ARG A 819 -14.20 1.12 6.68
N PRO A 820 -13.41 1.33 5.61
CA PRO A 820 -12.31 0.44 5.29
C PRO A 820 -11.21 0.51 6.35
N ASP A 821 -10.67 -0.65 6.71
CA ASP A 821 -9.41 -0.73 7.46
C ASP A 821 -8.24 -0.39 6.52
N PRO A 822 -7.35 0.56 6.86
CA PRO A 822 -6.16 0.86 6.08
C PRO A 822 -5.28 -0.36 5.77
N ASN A 823 -5.36 -1.41 6.60
CA ASN A 823 -4.54 -2.62 6.51
C ASN A 823 -5.21 -3.78 5.76
N SER A 824 -6.51 -3.72 5.41
CA SER A 824 -7.21 -4.83 4.76
C SER A 824 -8.12 -4.39 3.59
N ASN A 825 -8.12 -5.19 2.52
CA ASN A 825 -8.91 -4.97 1.30
C ASN A 825 -10.33 -5.59 1.39
N HIS A 826 -10.99 -5.52 2.54
CA HIS A 826 -12.32 -6.09 2.70
C HIS A 826 -13.41 -5.24 2.02
N ARG A 827 -14.28 -5.88 1.25
CA ARG A 827 -15.44 -5.26 0.60
C ARG A 827 -16.71 -5.69 1.34
N ARG A 828 -16.95 -5.11 2.51
CA ARG A 828 -18.17 -5.32 3.30
C ARG A 828 -19.08 -4.12 3.22
N HIS A 829 -20.38 -4.36 3.22
CA HIS A 829 -21.39 -3.32 3.29
C HIS A 829 -22.16 -3.45 4.60
N VAL A 830 -22.49 -2.32 5.21
CA VAL A 830 -23.44 -2.21 6.31
C VAL A 830 -24.82 -2.02 5.71
N THR A 831 -25.78 -2.86 6.11
CA THR A 831 -27.18 -2.69 5.71
C THR A 831 -27.89 -1.91 6.80
N MET A 832 -28.15 -0.63 6.54
CA MET A 832 -28.93 0.25 7.42
C MET A 832 -30.42 0.00 7.22
N PHE A 833 -31.21 0.19 8.27
CA PHE A 833 -32.65 0.09 8.21
C PHE A 833 -33.34 1.12 9.10
N THR A 834 -34.59 1.43 8.79
CA THR A 834 -35.44 2.34 9.54
C THR A 834 -36.76 1.66 9.89
N THR A 835 -37.23 1.87 11.12
CA THR A 835 -38.45 1.25 11.64
C THR A 835 -39.62 2.23 11.59
N LEU A 836 -40.85 1.70 11.54
CA LEU A 836 -42.07 2.53 11.57
C LEU A 836 -42.23 3.31 12.89
N ASP A 837 -41.60 2.83 13.96
CA ASP A 837 -41.59 3.49 15.28
C ASP A 837 -40.56 4.65 15.35
N GLY A 838 -39.87 4.96 14.24
CA GLY A 838 -38.90 6.06 14.16
C GLY A 838 -37.46 5.68 14.57
N GLY A 839 -37.17 4.37 14.72
CA GLY A 839 -35.83 3.87 15.01
C GLY A 839 -34.96 3.75 13.75
N VAL A 840 -33.65 3.86 13.93
CA VAL A 840 -32.65 3.57 12.89
C VAL A 840 -31.70 2.50 13.44
N GLY A 841 -31.49 1.43 12.67
CA GLY A 841 -30.61 0.34 13.05
C GLY A 841 -29.77 -0.15 11.88
N TYR A 842 -28.92 -1.13 12.13
CA TYR A 842 -28.10 -1.73 11.09
C TYR A 842 -27.88 -3.22 11.30
N VAL A 843 -27.58 -3.91 10.19
CA VAL A 843 -27.10 -5.29 10.17
C VAL A 843 -25.71 -5.29 9.54
N LEU A 844 -24.72 -5.77 10.30
CA LEU A 844 -23.33 -5.86 9.87
C LEU A 844 -22.93 -7.34 9.71
N PRO A 845 -22.44 -7.77 8.53
CA PRO A 845 -21.83 -9.08 8.40
C PRO A 845 -20.46 -9.11 9.10
N ILE A 846 -20.27 -10.07 9.99
CA ILE A 846 -19.04 -10.28 10.77
C ILE A 846 -18.40 -11.63 10.45
N THR A 847 -17.11 -11.77 10.80
CA THR A 847 -16.41 -13.05 10.61
C THR A 847 -16.95 -14.12 11.55
N GLU A 848 -16.88 -15.38 11.14
CA GLU A 848 -17.36 -16.50 11.97
C GLU A 848 -16.63 -16.58 13.33
N LYS A 849 -15.33 -16.27 13.37
CA LYS A 849 -14.55 -16.23 14.60
C LYS A 849 -15.09 -15.20 15.59
N MET A 850 -15.34 -13.98 15.11
CA MET A 850 -15.94 -12.90 15.90
C MET A 850 -17.35 -13.27 16.35
N TYR A 851 -18.18 -13.80 15.44
CA TYR A 851 -19.54 -14.25 15.76
C TYR A 851 -19.55 -15.28 16.89
N ARG A 852 -18.73 -16.32 16.83
CA ARG A 852 -18.68 -17.36 17.87
C ARG A 852 -18.27 -16.80 19.23
N ARG A 853 -17.29 -15.89 19.26
CA ARG A 853 -16.83 -15.25 20.51
C ARG A 853 -17.94 -14.39 21.13
N LEU A 854 -18.56 -13.52 20.33
CA LEU A 854 -19.64 -12.65 20.79
C LEU A 854 -20.93 -13.41 21.11
N LEU A 855 -21.18 -14.56 20.46
CA LEU A 855 -22.29 -15.44 20.82
C LEU A 855 -22.10 -16.04 22.22
N MET A 856 -20.89 -16.46 22.58
CA MET A 856 -20.60 -16.93 23.94
C MET A 856 -20.78 -15.80 24.95
N LEU A 857 -20.33 -14.59 24.63
CA LEU A 857 -20.56 -13.40 25.43
C LEU A 857 -22.06 -13.15 25.64
N GLN A 858 -22.85 -13.13 24.57
CA GLN A 858 -24.30 -12.94 24.62
C GLN A 858 -24.97 -13.98 25.54
N ASN A 859 -24.57 -15.25 25.47
CA ASN A 859 -25.14 -16.31 26.30
C ASN A 859 -24.83 -16.11 27.79
N VAL A 860 -23.59 -15.70 28.13
CA VAL A 860 -23.22 -15.42 29.52
C VAL A 860 -23.95 -14.17 30.02
N MET A 861 -23.98 -13.10 29.23
CA MET A 861 -24.67 -11.85 29.57
C MET A 861 -26.18 -12.05 29.78
N ASN A 862 -26.81 -12.91 28.98
CA ASN A 862 -28.24 -13.20 29.10
C ASN A 862 -28.61 -13.76 30.49
N ASN A 863 -27.69 -14.46 31.17
CA ASN A 863 -27.92 -15.02 32.50
C ASN A 863 -27.27 -14.19 33.61
N TYR A 864 -26.23 -13.43 33.29
CA TYR A 864 -25.48 -12.63 34.27
C TYR A 864 -26.19 -11.30 34.58
N CYS A 865 -26.81 -10.66 33.58
CA CYS A 865 -27.44 -9.36 33.75
C CYS A 865 -28.90 -9.49 34.21
N CYS A 866 -29.32 -8.59 35.09
CA CYS A 866 -30.74 -8.38 35.37
C CYS A 866 -31.36 -7.56 34.23
N HIS A 867 -32.25 -8.17 33.47
CA HIS A 867 -32.93 -7.48 32.36
C HIS A 867 -34.11 -6.67 32.85
N VAL A 868 -34.36 -5.55 32.18
CA VAL A 868 -35.50 -4.68 32.46
C VAL A 868 -36.80 -5.51 32.36
N ALA A 869 -37.67 -5.34 33.36
CA ALA A 869 -38.94 -6.07 33.50
C ALA A 869 -38.80 -7.62 33.55
N GLY A 870 -37.61 -8.16 33.84
CA GLY A 870 -37.40 -9.61 33.93
C GLY A 870 -37.55 -10.35 32.59
N LEU A 871 -37.54 -9.62 31.47
CA LEU A 871 -37.66 -10.20 30.13
C LEU A 871 -36.41 -11.02 29.78
N ASN A 872 -36.57 -12.09 29.01
CA ASN A 872 -35.45 -12.90 28.53
C ASN A 872 -35.07 -12.48 27.08
N PRO A 873 -33.95 -11.78 26.85
CA PRO A 873 -33.54 -11.32 25.52
C PRO A 873 -33.47 -12.45 24.50
N ARG A 874 -32.91 -13.61 24.87
CA ARG A 874 -32.81 -14.76 23.98
C ARG A 874 -34.18 -15.24 23.49
N ALA A 875 -35.18 -15.28 24.38
CA ALA A 875 -36.54 -15.69 24.03
C ALA A 875 -37.25 -14.62 23.19
N TYR A 876 -36.99 -13.35 23.47
CA TYR A 876 -37.51 -12.22 22.71
C TYR A 876 -37.00 -12.24 21.26
N ARG A 877 -35.67 -12.35 21.04
CA ARG A 877 -35.02 -12.35 19.71
C ARG A 877 -35.27 -13.61 18.87
N THR A 878 -35.89 -14.65 19.44
CA THR A 878 -36.25 -15.85 18.68
C THR A 878 -37.38 -15.53 17.71
N TYR A 879 -37.22 -15.96 16.45
CA TYR A 879 -38.18 -15.78 15.36
C TYR A 879 -39.63 -16.05 15.80
N LYS A 880 -40.52 -15.09 15.53
CA LYS A 880 -41.95 -15.22 15.80
C LYS A 880 -42.66 -15.66 14.52
N SER A 881 -43.67 -16.50 14.65
CA SER A 881 -44.51 -16.90 13.53
C SER A 881 -45.90 -17.20 14.02
N SER A 882 -46.92 -16.55 13.43
CA SER A 882 -48.33 -16.84 13.71
C SER A 882 -48.72 -18.27 13.29
N ARG A 883 -48.05 -18.81 12.26
CA ARG A 883 -48.29 -20.17 11.75
C ARG A 883 -47.16 -21.11 12.17
N ARG A 884 -47.50 -22.32 12.62
CA ARG A 884 -46.50 -23.38 12.82
C ARG A 884 -45.79 -23.66 11.49
N SER A 885 -44.51 -23.32 11.41
CA SER A 885 -43.72 -23.54 10.20
C SER A 885 -43.61 -25.04 9.92
N VAL A 886 -44.04 -25.45 8.73
CA VAL A 886 -43.82 -26.80 8.21
C VAL A 886 -42.34 -26.90 7.81
N GLY A 887 -41.49 -27.26 8.76
CA GLY A 887 -40.08 -27.58 8.53
C GLY A 887 -39.09 -26.43 8.73
N GLY A 888 -38.17 -26.63 9.66
CA GLY A 888 -37.05 -25.75 9.97
C GLY A 888 -37.22 -25.01 11.30
N GLY A 889 -36.43 -25.40 12.30
CA GLY A 889 -36.33 -24.67 13.57
C GLY A 889 -35.80 -23.23 13.37
N PRO A 890 -35.69 -22.45 14.46
CA PRO A 890 -35.06 -21.14 14.40
C PRO A 890 -33.62 -21.29 13.86
N ALA A 891 -33.32 -20.57 12.78
CA ALA A 891 -32.02 -20.64 12.12
C ALA A 891 -30.91 -20.04 13.00
N ARG A 892 -31.27 -19.04 13.84
CA ARG A 892 -30.33 -18.23 14.64
C ARG A 892 -29.23 -17.67 13.74
N GLY A 893 -28.09 -17.21 14.25
CA GLY A 893 -27.04 -16.66 13.38
C GLY A 893 -26.99 -15.13 13.28
N MET A 894 -27.83 -14.43 14.05
CA MET A 894 -27.71 -12.98 14.29
C MET A 894 -27.52 -12.74 15.78
N LEU A 895 -26.59 -11.84 16.12
CA LEU A 895 -26.31 -11.44 17.49
C LEU A 895 -27.17 -10.24 17.88
N ASP A 896 -27.52 -10.16 19.16
CA ASP A 896 -28.14 -8.98 19.73
C ASP A 896 -27.06 -7.95 20.05
N GLY A 897 -26.89 -6.99 19.13
CA GLY A 897 -25.88 -5.94 19.25
C GLY A 897 -26.08 -5.05 20.47
N ASP A 898 -27.32 -4.76 20.85
CA ASP A 898 -27.64 -3.91 22.00
C ASP A 898 -27.21 -4.58 23.30
N LEU A 899 -27.50 -5.88 23.44
CA LEU A 899 -27.10 -6.65 24.62
C LEU A 899 -25.57 -6.77 24.70
N VAL A 900 -24.90 -7.09 23.60
CA VAL A 900 -23.44 -7.29 23.59
C VAL A 900 -22.70 -5.96 23.76
N ALA A 901 -23.24 -4.83 23.30
CA ALA A 901 -22.66 -3.50 23.51
C ALA A 901 -22.68 -3.06 24.99
N GLN A 902 -23.63 -3.54 25.81
CA GLN A 902 -23.66 -3.27 27.26
C GLN A 902 -22.38 -3.76 27.96
N TYR A 903 -21.69 -4.75 27.41
CA TYR A 903 -20.40 -5.20 27.95
C TYR A 903 -19.39 -4.05 28.01
N SER A 904 -19.40 -3.11 27.05
CA SER A 904 -18.47 -1.98 27.02
C SER A 904 -18.64 -1.01 28.19
N THR A 905 -19.85 -0.87 28.74
CA THR A 905 -20.16 0.06 29.83
C THR A 905 -20.06 -0.55 31.23
N MET A 906 -19.95 -1.89 31.34
CA MET A 906 -19.84 -2.59 32.63
C MET A 906 -18.56 -2.25 33.42
N PRO A 907 -18.58 -2.39 34.76
CA PRO A 907 -17.38 -2.29 35.60
C PRO A 907 -16.30 -3.30 35.20
N ASN A 908 -15.03 -2.92 35.36
CA ASN A 908 -13.89 -3.78 34.96
C ASN A 908 -13.86 -5.13 35.71
N ALA A 909 -14.33 -5.19 36.95
CA ALA A 909 -14.40 -6.42 37.73
C ALA A 909 -15.37 -7.44 37.09
N GLU A 910 -16.56 -6.99 36.70
CA GLU A 910 -17.58 -7.82 36.02
C GLU A 910 -17.10 -8.26 34.65
N LYS A 911 -16.49 -7.33 33.88
CA LYS A 911 -15.88 -7.63 32.58
C LYS A 911 -14.88 -8.79 32.68
N LEU A 912 -14.02 -8.77 33.71
CA LEU A 912 -13.03 -9.82 33.97
C LEU A 912 -13.67 -11.16 34.35
N ASP A 913 -14.71 -11.16 35.19
CA ASP A 913 -15.43 -12.37 35.58
C ASP A 913 -16.14 -13.02 34.36
N ILE A 914 -16.85 -12.21 33.58
CA ILE A 914 -17.51 -12.66 32.34
C ILE A 914 -16.48 -13.21 31.34
N ALA A 915 -15.37 -12.52 31.12
CA ALA A 915 -14.32 -12.97 30.20
C ALA A 915 -13.70 -14.30 30.64
N LYS A 916 -13.47 -14.49 31.95
CA LYS A 916 -13.02 -15.78 32.51
C LYS A 916 -14.01 -16.91 32.25
N LYS A 917 -15.32 -16.67 32.42
CA LYS A 917 -16.38 -17.67 32.15
C LYS A 917 -16.46 -18.06 30.67
N ILE A 918 -16.16 -17.14 29.77
CA ILE A 918 -16.12 -17.39 28.32
C ILE A 918 -14.80 -18.10 27.91
N GLY A 919 -13.74 -17.97 28.71
CA GLY A 919 -12.40 -18.46 28.38
C GLY A 919 -11.64 -17.55 27.43
N THR A 920 -11.90 -16.25 27.46
CA THR A 920 -11.27 -15.24 26.59
C THR A 920 -10.70 -14.07 27.39
N LYS A 921 -9.94 -13.19 26.72
CA LYS A 921 -9.41 -11.96 27.34
C LYS A 921 -10.37 -10.80 27.10
N VAL A 922 -10.50 -9.91 28.08
CA VAL A 922 -11.29 -8.68 27.98
C VAL A 922 -10.85 -7.85 26.75
N GLU A 923 -9.55 -7.75 26.52
CA GLU A 923 -8.98 -7.03 25.36
C GLU A 923 -9.47 -7.57 24.02
N GLU A 924 -9.64 -8.88 23.86
CA GLU A 924 -10.14 -9.47 22.62
C GLU A 924 -11.61 -9.15 22.38
N ILE A 925 -12.43 -9.20 23.43
CA ILE A 925 -13.85 -8.83 23.35
C ILE A 925 -13.99 -7.34 23.03
N MET A 926 -13.28 -6.48 23.74
CA MET A 926 -13.30 -5.04 23.52
C MET A 926 -12.78 -4.67 22.13
N SER A 927 -11.77 -5.39 21.62
CA SER A 927 -11.27 -5.20 20.26
C SER A 927 -12.32 -5.54 19.21
N ASP A 928 -13.10 -6.62 19.39
CA ASP A 928 -14.17 -6.99 18.46
C ASP A 928 -15.30 -5.96 18.46
N LEU A 929 -15.73 -5.51 19.66
CA LEU A 929 -16.75 -4.46 19.81
C LEU A 929 -16.30 -3.15 19.17
N TYR A 930 -15.06 -2.73 19.44
CA TYR A 930 -14.48 -1.55 18.82
C TYR A 930 -14.36 -1.67 17.30
N GLU A 931 -14.05 -2.86 16.78
CA GLU A 931 -14.02 -3.09 15.33
C GLU A 931 -15.41 -2.89 14.71
N ILE A 932 -16.47 -3.39 15.35
CA ILE A 932 -17.86 -3.19 14.92
C ILE A 932 -18.19 -1.70 14.87
N ASP A 933 -17.98 -0.96 15.97
CA ASP A 933 -18.24 0.48 16.05
C ASP A 933 -17.46 1.26 15.00
N ARG A 934 -16.19 0.91 14.78
CA ARG A 934 -15.35 1.56 13.77
C ARG A 934 -15.86 1.31 12.35
N LEU A 935 -16.33 0.09 12.05
CA LEU A 935 -16.85 -0.29 10.75
C LEU A 935 -18.18 0.39 10.43
N THR A 936 -18.99 0.68 11.46
CA THR A 936 -20.35 1.22 11.33
C THR A 936 -20.44 2.72 11.58
N ALA A 937 -19.35 3.38 12.00
CA ALA A 937 -19.22 4.83 12.16
C ALA A 937 -19.39 5.57 10.81
N HIS A 938 -20.64 5.72 10.39
CA HIS A 938 -21.15 6.36 9.19
C HIS A 938 -22.14 7.47 9.55
N PHE A 939 -22.38 8.34 8.55
CA PHE A 939 -22.97 9.67 8.71
C PHE A 939 -22.06 10.62 9.51
#